data_AF-A0A1A7WBU1-F1
#
_entry.id   AF-A0A1A7WBU1-F1
#
_cell.length_a   1.000
_cell.length_b   1.000
_cell.length_c   1.000
_cell.angle_alpha   90.00
_cell.angle_beta   90.00
_cell.angle_gamma   90.00
#
_symmetry.space_group_name_H-M   'P 1'
#
loop_
_entity.id
_entity.type
_entity.pdbx_description
1 polymer ?
#
loop_
_entity_poly.entity_id
_entity_poly.type
_entity_poly.pdbx_seq_one_letter_code
_entity_poly.pdbx_strand_id
1 'polypeptide(L)'
;FSTHRVFPLTCLWVKPVTDDSSGLYAIKVTCPEESFTLVASTPQEKNKWLRSLNQAVDQVLGGGGQGSSPGVTAMSRTTSYTFTIDDRLKDAQYVGSWHAGRVHGRGTMKWPDGRTYKGNFKNGLEDGYGECLIPNRAQDKPDTYQGQWREGKIHGFGKYKYASGEVYEGCFCDGQRHGYGMLSSGKLARTSSSVFIGHWVHDKKTGYGVNDDITRGEKYMGTWLEDQRHGGAVVVTQHGLYYEGTFKENKMIGSGLLISEDDTVFHGEFSENWTISGNGVLTLANGDCLDGVFAGEWRTGLKVTGTYTKPALEESDSRERNILHLGQYVVPAAQRWTCVFGECWSRLGCDAAGRGERTTAWESIAVTITTARRQSPDLSKSQSKVLESLEFIPRYGEPVTTENYDGTRRYLTKACETPHHPLGWLVETLVTAYRMTYVGVGSNRRLLQQAVQELQAYLTHFYTIIRFLFPGLPDDGGIIPEPPNSNPSQSRRSSELEHGVVVVSSSSLLLPVLLPRLYPPLFTLYCLQKEQEEAQYWERILRLNKQPDQSLLSFLGVQEKFWPHWMSILGEKKQIVSSSKDACFVSAVETLQQISTTFTPADKLVVIQKTFEELTLEVKPFLDGDFLWCMDDLFPLFLYVVLRARIRNLGAEVSLIEDLMDPNIQHGEMGLMFTTLKACYIQIQHESTT
;
A
#
# COMPACT_ATOMS: atom_id res chain seq x y z
N PHE A 1 20.95 -10.39 -61.93
CA PHE A 1 21.23 -11.23 -60.75
C PHE A 1 19.90 -11.60 -60.09
N SER A 2 19.39 -12.81 -60.31
CA SER A 2 18.25 -13.32 -59.53
C SER A 2 18.76 -13.53 -58.11
N THR A 3 18.28 -12.73 -57.16
CA THR A 3 18.55 -12.98 -55.74
C THR A 3 17.79 -14.24 -55.36
N HIS A 4 18.45 -15.40 -55.40
CA HIS A 4 17.90 -16.64 -54.86
C HIS A 4 17.81 -16.49 -53.34
N ARG A 5 16.59 -16.56 -52.81
CA ARG A 5 16.31 -16.47 -51.37
C ARG A 5 15.99 -17.86 -50.84
N VAL A 6 16.52 -18.19 -49.67
CA VAL A 6 16.36 -19.50 -49.04
C VAL A 6 15.61 -19.31 -47.74
N PHE A 7 14.41 -19.90 -47.63
CA PHE A 7 13.62 -19.90 -46.41
C PHE A 7 13.70 -21.28 -45.74
N PRO A 8 14.06 -21.36 -44.44
CA PRO A 8 14.07 -22.62 -43.72
C PRO A 8 12.67 -23.26 -43.69
N LEU A 9 12.58 -24.56 -43.98
CA LEU A 9 11.31 -25.30 -43.93
C LEU A 9 10.67 -25.27 -42.53
N THR A 10 11.47 -25.10 -41.47
CA THR A 10 10.98 -24.95 -40.08
C THR A 10 10.06 -23.74 -39.91
N CYS A 11 10.22 -22.71 -40.75
CA CYS A 11 9.50 -21.44 -40.67
C CYS A 11 8.36 -21.32 -41.71
N LEU A 12 8.01 -22.42 -42.40
CA LEU A 12 7.10 -22.40 -43.54
C LEU A 12 5.70 -22.94 -43.17
N TRP A 13 4.65 -22.16 -43.45
CA TRP A 13 3.25 -22.57 -43.29
C TRP A 13 2.56 -22.72 -44.65
N VAL A 14 1.96 -23.88 -44.89
CA VAL A 14 1.23 -24.18 -46.13
C VAL A 14 -0.25 -24.34 -45.80
N LYS A 15 -1.12 -23.58 -46.46
CA LYS A 15 -2.58 -23.71 -46.33
C LYS A 15 -3.25 -23.75 -47.69
N PRO A 16 -4.27 -24.60 -47.90
CA PRO A 16 -5.10 -24.48 -49.09
C PRO A 16 -5.88 -23.17 -49.05
N VAL A 17 -6.01 -22.50 -50.19
CA VAL A 17 -6.97 -21.38 -50.34
C VAL A 17 -8.35 -22.01 -50.63
N THR A 18 -9.35 -21.64 -49.84
CA THR A 18 -10.73 -22.19 -49.86
C THR A 18 -11.76 -21.17 -50.36
N ASP A 19 -11.32 -20.10 -51.02
CA ASP A 19 -12.23 -19.03 -51.45
C ASP A 19 -13.00 -19.47 -52.72
N ASP A 20 -14.25 -19.88 -52.51
CA ASP A 20 -15.14 -20.56 -53.49
C ASP A 20 -15.57 -19.69 -54.69
N SER A 21 -15.12 -18.42 -54.75
CA SER A 21 -15.54 -17.45 -55.77
C SER A 21 -14.61 -17.38 -56.99
N SER A 22 -13.42 -17.97 -56.96
CA SER A 22 -12.37 -17.73 -57.97
C SER A 22 -12.04 -18.92 -58.90
N GLY A 23 -12.51 -20.14 -58.61
CA GLY A 23 -12.17 -21.34 -59.41
C GLY A 23 -10.68 -21.71 -59.45
N LEU A 24 -9.84 -21.03 -58.67
CA LEU A 24 -8.38 -21.19 -58.68
C LEU A 24 -7.95 -22.30 -57.70
N TYR A 25 -7.20 -23.29 -58.18
CA TYR A 25 -6.62 -24.35 -57.37
C TYR A 25 -5.35 -23.87 -56.64
N ALA A 26 -5.52 -22.94 -55.70
CA ALA A 26 -4.41 -22.23 -55.07
C ALA A 26 -3.98 -22.76 -53.69
N ILE A 27 -2.69 -22.64 -53.40
CA ILE A 27 -2.04 -22.93 -52.12
C ILE A 27 -1.34 -21.66 -51.65
N LYS A 28 -1.60 -21.25 -50.41
CA LYS A 28 -0.88 -20.14 -49.78
C LYS A 28 0.31 -20.70 -48.99
N VAL A 29 1.50 -20.27 -49.35
CA VAL A 29 2.75 -20.55 -48.65
C VAL A 29 3.17 -19.29 -47.92
N THR A 30 3.21 -19.34 -46.59
CA THR A 30 3.60 -18.21 -45.74
C THR A 30 4.99 -18.48 -45.18
N CYS A 31 5.95 -17.64 -45.55
CA CYS A 31 7.32 -17.60 -45.03
C CYS A 31 7.46 -16.44 -44.02
N PRO A 32 8.57 -16.35 -43.27
CA PRO A 32 8.82 -15.29 -42.30
C PRO A 32 8.67 -13.86 -42.84
N GLU A 33 9.12 -13.61 -44.06
CA GLU A 33 9.22 -12.26 -44.63
C GLU A 33 8.42 -12.10 -45.92
N GLU A 34 7.86 -13.19 -46.47
CA GLU A 34 7.14 -13.21 -47.75
C GLU A 34 5.98 -14.21 -47.72
N SER A 35 4.96 -13.97 -48.54
CA SER A 35 3.87 -14.92 -48.75
C SER A 35 3.67 -15.14 -50.25
N PHE A 36 3.59 -16.40 -50.64
CA PHE A 36 3.41 -16.81 -52.02
C PHE A 36 2.05 -17.50 -52.18
N THR A 37 1.43 -17.29 -53.34
CA THR A 37 0.25 -18.05 -53.76
C THR A 37 0.64 -18.89 -54.97
N LEU A 38 0.68 -20.20 -54.78
CA LEU A 38 0.96 -21.17 -55.83
C LEU A 38 -0.37 -21.60 -56.45
N VAL A 39 -0.53 -21.46 -57.76
CA VAL A 39 -1.74 -21.87 -58.48
C VAL A 39 -1.43 -23.14 -59.26
N ALA A 40 -2.17 -24.21 -58.99
CA ALA A 40 -2.07 -25.45 -59.76
C ALA A 40 -3.07 -25.45 -60.93
N SER A 41 -2.76 -26.21 -61.98
CA SER A 41 -3.65 -26.31 -63.15
C SER A 41 -4.82 -27.26 -62.89
N THR A 42 -4.70 -28.16 -61.91
CA THR A 42 -5.73 -29.16 -61.56
C THR A 42 -5.88 -29.35 -60.04
N PRO A 43 -7.04 -29.81 -59.54
CA PRO A 43 -7.23 -30.13 -58.13
C PRO A 43 -6.30 -31.25 -57.63
N GLN A 44 -5.99 -32.23 -58.49
CA GLN A 44 -5.11 -33.36 -58.16
C GLN A 44 -3.67 -32.87 -57.93
N GLU A 45 -3.20 -31.95 -58.78
CA GLU A 45 -1.89 -31.34 -58.66
C GLU A 45 -1.78 -30.46 -57.41
N LYS A 46 -2.79 -29.63 -57.12
CA LYS A 46 -2.89 -28.88 -55.84
C LYS A 46 -2.74 -29.80 -54.64
N ASN A 47 -3.47 -30.90 -54.61
CA ASN A 47 -3.43 -31.85 -53.49
C ASN A 47 -2.07 -32.56 -53.39
N LYS A 48 -1.43 -32.88 -54.52
CA LYS A 48 -0.07 -33.45 -54.55
C LYS A 48 0.94 -32.46 -53.97
N TRP A 49 0.94 -31.22 -54.44
CA TRP A 49 1.85 -30.17 -53.96
C TRP A 49 1.66 -29.89 -52.47
N LEU A 50 0.41 -29.76 -52.02
CA LEU A 50 0.08 -29.54 -50.61
C LEU A 50 0.60 -30.67 -49.72
N ARG A 51 0.43 -31.93 -50.13
CA ARG A 51 0.94 -33.10 -49.38
C ARG A 51 2.46 -33.12 -49.35
N SER A 52 3.12 -32.93 -50.49
CA SER A 52 4.59 -32.95 -50.58
C SER A 52 5.23 -31.84 -49.75
N LEU A 53 4.68 -30.62 -49.78
CA LEU A 53 5.20 -29.50 -48.99
C LEU A 53 5.01 -29.73 -47.49
N ASN A 54 3.81 -30.17 -47.06
CA ASN A 54 3.57 -30.48 -45.65
C ASN A 54 4.46 -31.62 -45.16
N GLN A 55 4.62 -32.68 -45.96
CA GLN A 55 5.50 -33.80 -45.61
C GLN A 55 6.96 -33.37 -45.44
N ALA A 56 7.47 -32.49 -46.32
CA ALA A 56 8.83 -31.95 -46.21
C ALA A 56 8.99 -31.10 -44.94
N VAL A 57 7.99 -30.31 -44.58
CA VAL A 57 7.99 -29.51 -43.35
C VAL A 57 7.93 -30.42 -42.11
N ASP A 58 7.09 -31.44 -42.09
CA ASP A 58 6.93 -32.36 -40.96
C ASP A 58 8.20 -33.20 -40.71
N GLN A 59 8.89 -33.61 -41.77
CA GLN A 59 10.18 -34.31 -41.68
C GLN A 59 11.24 -33.48 -40.95
N VAL A 60 11.32 -32.18 -41.24
CA VAL A 60 12.30 -31.27 -40.63
C VAL A 60 11.92 -30.93 -39.17
N LEU A 61 10.63 -30.96 -38.84
CA LEU A 61 10.12 -30.69 -37.48
C LEU A 61 10.19 -31.91 -36.53
N GLY A 62 10.70 -33.05 -36.99
CA GLY A 62 10.91 -34.25 -36.16
C GLY A 62 9.71 -35.18 -36.03
N GLY A 63 8.71 -35.06 -36.92
CA GLY A 63 7.51 -35.92 -36.93
C GLY A 63 7.76 -37.30 -37.56
N GLY A 64 8.42 -38.20 -36.84
CA GLY A 64 8.64 -39.60 -37.24
C GLY A 64 7.46 -40.57 -36.99
N GLY A 65 6.21 -40.09 -36.91
CA GLY A 65 5.05 -40.92 -36.57
C GLY A 65 3.94 -40.89 -37.60
N GLN A 66 3.66 -42.04 -38.23
CA GLN A 66 2.46 -42.29 -39.02
C GLN A 66 1.20 -41.86 -38.23
N GLY A 67 0.40 -40.91 -38.74
CA GLY A 67 -0.95 -40.68 -38.21
C GLY A 67 -1.46 -39.24 -38.11
N SER A 68 -0.70 -38.21 -38.46
CA SER A 68 -1.26 -36.84 -38.49
C SER A 68 -2.05 -36.63 -39.79
N SER A 69 -3.34 -36.31 -39.67
CA SER A 69 -4.20 -35.99 -40.82
C SER A 69 -3.60 -34.86 -41.67
N PRO A 70 -3.64 -34.94 -43.01
CA PRO A 70 -3.11 -33.88 -43.87
C PRO A 70 -3.93 -32.60 -43.66
N GLY A 71 -3.35 -31.60 -43.00
CA GLY A 71 -3.96 -30.28 -42.84
C GLY A 71 -3.92 -29.65 -41.45
N VAL A 72 -3.48 -30.37 -40.40
CA VAL A 72 -3.34 -29.79 -39.05
C VAL A 72 -1.87 -29.70 -38.67
N THR A 73 -1.18 -28.73 -39.26
CA THR A 73 0.16 -28.34 -38.79
C THR A 73 0.02 -27.71 -37.41
N ALA A 74 0.94 -28.03 -36.49
CA ALA A 74 0.96 -27.45 -35.14
C ALA A 74 0.73 -25.93 -35.19
N MET A 75 -0.25 -25.43 -34.42
CA MET A 75 -0.66 -24.02 -34.50
C MET A 75 0.48 -23.07 -34.16
N SER A 76 1.47 -23.50 -33.36
CA SER A 76 2.68 -22.74 -33.07
C SER A 76 3.92 -23.64 -33.17
N ARG A 77 5.05 -23.08 -33.58
CA ARG A 77 6.35 -23.78 -33.72
C ARG A 77 7.49 -22.96 -33.14
N THR A 78 8.50 -23.60 -32.56
CA THR A 78 9.68 -22.89 -32.04
C THR A 78 10.86 -23.08 -32.99
N THR A 79 11.44 -21.99 -33.51
CA THR A 79 12.57 -22.04 -34.44
C THR A 79 13.39 -20.75 -34.44
N SER A 80 14.55 -20.79 -35.08
CA SER A 80 15.50 -19.69 -35.22
C SER A 80 15.50 -19.14 -36.65
N TYR A 81 15.50 -17.82 -36.79
CA TYR A 81 15.54 -17.14 -38.09
C TYR A 81 16.32 -15.82 -38.00
N THR A 82 17.00 -15.45 -39.09
CA THR A 82 17.63 -14.13 -39.25
C THR A 82 16.90 -13.39 -40.36
N PHE A 83 16.37 -12.22 -40.03
CA PHE A 83 15.61 -11.39 -40.97
C PHE A 83 16.55 -10.68 -41.93
N THR A 84 16.12 -10.51 -43.17
CA THR A 84 16.95 -9.96 -44.27
C THR A 84 16.25 -8.90 -45.10
N ILE A 85 14.91 -8.91 -45.12
CA ILE A 85 14.03 -8.06 -45.92
C ILE A 85 13.28 -7.06 -45.04
N ASP A 86 12.76 -7.49 -43.90
CA ASP A 86 11.93 -6.66 -43.01
C ASP A 86 12.69 -5.41 -42.56
N ASP A 87 12.16 -4.23 -42.86
CA ASP A 87 12.83 -2.95 -42.57
C ASP A 87 13.08 -2.73 -41.07
N ARG A 88 12.20 -3.25 -40.19
CA ARG A 88 12.32 -3.09 -38.74
C ARG A 88 13.25 -4.13 -38.12
N LEU A 89 13.22 -5.35 -38.66
CA LEU A 89 13.95 -6.49 -38.13
C LEU A 89 15.21 -6.84 -38.91
N LYS A 90 15.61 -6.04 -39.91
CA LYS A 90 16.76 -6.33 -40.76
C LYS A 90 18.01 -6.75 -39.97
N ASP A 91 18.56 -7.89 -40.36
CA ASP A 91 19.72 -8.56 -39.76
C ASP A 91 19.53 -8.99 -38.28
N ALA A 92 18.32 -8.84 -37.72
CA ALA A 92 18.00 -9.32 -36.38
C ALA A 92 17.83 -10.84 -36.36
N GLN A 93 18.26 -11.45 -35.27
CA GLN A 93 18.16 -12.88 -35.02
C GLN A 93 17.03 -13.14 -34.01
N TYR A 94 16.04 -13.93 -34.42
CA TYR A 94 14.96 -14.37 -33.56
C TYR A 94 15.06 -15.86 -33.26
N VAL A 95 14.90 -16.22 -31.99
CA VAL A 95 14.74 -17.60 -31.54
C VAL A 95 13.51 -17.67 -30.64
N GLY A 96 12.47 -18.37 -31.08
CA GLY A 96 11.25 -18.46 -30.29
C GLY A 96 10.08 -19.05 -31.05
N SER A 97 8.89 -18.86 -30.50
CA SER A 97 7.64 -19.33 -31.07
C SER A 97 7.22 -18.51 -32.31
N TRP A 98 6.52 -19.18 -33.22
CA TRP A 98 6.03 -18.64 -34.49
C TRP A 98 4.60 -19.12 -34.71
N HIS A 99 3.74 -18.23 -35.17
CA HIS A 99 2.36 -18.54 -35.54
C HIS A 99 2.07 -18.00 -36.94
N ALA A 100 1.61 -18.87 -37.83
CA ALA A 100 1.26 -18.52 -39.21
C ALA A 100 2.36 -17.71 -39.94
N GLY A 101 3.62 -18.12 -39.80
CA GLY A 101 4.77 -17.47 -40.45
C GLY A 101 5.20 -16.14 -39.82
N ARG A 102 4.63 -15.74 -38.68
CA ARG A 102 5.03 -14.53 -37.94
C ARG A 102 5.55 -14.89 -36.56
N VAL A 103 6.45 -14.05 -36.06
CA VAL A 103 6.94 -14.10 -34.67
C VAL A 103 5.75 -13.94 -33.71
N HIS A 104 5.58 -14.88 -32.78
CA HIS A 104 4.43 -14.94 -31.90
C HIS A 104 4.72 -15.78 -30.65
N GLY A 105 4.10 -15.46 -29.52
CA GLY A 105 4.35 -16.16 -28.25
C GLY A 105 5.72 -15.82 -27.69
N ARG A 106 6.32 -16.72 -26.91
CA ARG A 106 7.57 -16.43 -26.21
C ARG A 106 8.78 -16.58 -27.14
N GLY A 107 9.70 -15.63 -27.08
CA GLY A 107 10.94 -15.67 -27.87
C GLY A 107 12.00 -14.69 -27.40
N THR A 108 13.14 -14.74 -28.09
CA THR A 108 14.27 -13.83 -27.90
C THR A 108 14.65 -13.23 -29.25
N MET A 109 14.67 -11.91 -29.35
CA MET A 109 15.13 -11.14 -30.50
C MET A 109 16.45 -10.45 -30.17
N LYS A 110 17.44 -10.55 -31.05
CA LYS A 110 18.73 -9.86 -30.94
C LYS A 110 18.95 -9.03 -32.19
N TRP A 111 19.16 -7.72 -32.02
CA TRP A 111 19.42 -6.81 -33.12
C TRP A 111 20.93 -6.62 -33.35
N PRO A 112 21.36 -6.24 -34.57
CA PRO A 112 22.77 -5.98 -34.89
C PRO A 112 23.40 -4.84 -34.08
N ASP A 113 22.58 -3.90 -33.59
CA ASP A 113 23.03 -2.80 -32.73
C ASP A 113 23.31 -3.23 -31.29
N GLY A 114 23.11 -4.52 -30.98
CA GLY A 114 23.30 -5.13 -29.67
C GLY A 114 22.06 -5.11 -28.77
N ARG A 115 20.95 -4.49 -29.20
CA ARG A 115 19.68 -4.58 -28.46
C ARG A 115 19.25 -6.02 -28.37
N THR A 116 18.68 -6.40 -27.23
CA THR A 116 18.11 -7.73 -27.02
C THR A 116 16.76 -7.60 -26.36
N TYR A 117 15.77 -8.34 -26.84
CA TYR A 117 14.46 -8.46 -26.21
C TYR A 117 14.19 -9.94 -25.93
N LYS A 118 13.70 -10.25 -24.74
CA LYS A 118 13.28 -11.59 -24.33
C LYS A 118 11.92 -11.47 -23.67
N GLY A 119 10.89 -12.01 -24.33
CA GLY A 119 9.53 -11.82 -23.86
C GLY A 119 8.50 -12.42 -24.79
N ASN A 120 7.28 -11.90 -24.70
CA ASN A 120 6.16 -12.30 -25.51
C ASN A 120 6.05 -11.43 -26.77
N PHE A 121 5.60 -12.04 -27.85
CA PHE A 121 5.36 -11.39 -29.13
C PHE A 121 3.93 -11.67 -29.61
N LYS A 122 3.35 -10.71 -30.29
CA LYS A 122 2.06 -10.85 -30.98
C LYS A 122 2.16 -10.23 -32.37
N ASN A 123 1.90 -11.04 -33.39
CA ASN A 123 1.88 -10.63 -34.80
C ASN A 123 3.18 -9.95 -35.28
N GLY A 124 4.33 -10.35 -34.74
CA GLY A 124 5.63 -9.78 -35.06
C GLY A 124 6.12 -8.71 -34.08
N LEU A 125 5.25 -8.14 -33.25
CA LEU A 125 5.58 -7.06 -32.33
C LEU A 125 5.74 -7.57 -30.90
N GLU A 126 6.57 -6.90 -30.12
CA GLU A 126 6.72 -7.10 -28.67
C GLU A 126 5.37 -6.80 -27.98
N ASP A 127 4.84 -7.74 -27.20
CA ASP A 127 3.49 -7.63 -26.61
C ASP A 127 3.38 -8.44 -25.32
N GLY A 128 2.76 -7.90 -24.29
CA GLY A 128 2.72 -8.48 -22.95
C GLY A 128 4.06 -8.33 -22.21
N TYR A 129 4.37 -9.23 -21.27
CA TYR A 129 5.60 -9.09 -20.47
C TYR A 129 6.88 -9.42 -21.24
N GLY A 130 7.91 -8.59 -21.08
CA GLY A 130 9.23 -8.83 -21.64
C GLY A 130 10.34 -7.99 -21.03
N GLU A 131 11.57 -8.46 -21.24
CA GLU A 131 12.82 -7.82 -20.83
C GLU A 131 13.55 -7.30 -22.06
N CYS A 132 13.98 -6.04 -22.04
CA CYS A 132 14.77 -5.42 -23.09
C CYS A 132 16.09 -4.90 -22.51
N LEU A 133 17.19 -5.20 -23.20
CA LEU A 133 18.51 -4.65 -22.94
C LEU A 133 18.87 -3.75 -24.11
N ILE A 134 19.19 -2.49 -23.80
CA ILE A 134 19.54 -1.47 -24.79
C ILE A 134 20.98 -1.02 -24.53
N PRO A 135 21.94 -1.39 -25.40
CA PRO A 135 23.32 -0.95 -25.26
C PRO A 135 23.41 0.58 -25.27
N ASN A 136 24.12 1.13 -24.29
CA ASN A 136 24.42 2.55 -24.26
C ASN A 136 25.87 2.75 -24.71
N ARG A 137 26.10 3.50 -25.79
CA ARG A 137 27.47 3.73 -26.30
C ARG A 137 28.25 4.76 -25.49
N ALA A 138 27.56 5.60 -24.72
CA ALA A 138 28.16 6.67 -23.94
C ALA A 138 28.55 6.23 -22.51
N GLN A 139 28.07 5.07 -22.05
CA GLN A 139 28.28 4.55 -20.70
C GLN A 139 28.63 3.07 -20.74
N ASP A 140 29.40 2.60 -19.75
CA ASP A 140 29.86 1.20 -19.67
C ASP A 140 28.73 0.19 -19.34
N LYS A 141 27.54 0.69 -18.97
CA LYS A 141 26.38 -0.13 -18.62
C LYS A 141 25.25 0.07 -19.65
N PRO A 142 24.52 -1.00 -20.01
CA PRO A 142 23.33 -0.87 -20.83
C PRO A 142 22.13 -0.37 -20.01
N ASP A 143 21.17 0.24 -20.68
CA ASP A 143 19.83 0.42 -20.12
C ASP A 143 19.14 -0.96 -20.10
N THR A 144 18.34 -1.20 -19.06
CA THR A 144 17.53 -2.42 -18.97
C THR A 144 16.10 -2.07 -18.61
N TYR A 145 15.15 -2.61 -19.38
CA TYR A 145 13.73 -2.52 -19.11
C TYR A 145 13.16 -3.91 -18.85
N GLN A 146 12.30 -4.02 -17.85
CA GLN A 146 11.54 -5.23 -17.57
C GLN A 146 10.10 -4.83 -17.24
N GLY A 147 9.13 -5.29 -18.03
CA GLY A 147 7.75 -4.90 -17.82
C GLY A 147 6.84 -5.24 -18.99
N GLN A 148 5.70 -4.55 -19.04
CA GLN A 148 4.67 -4.77 -20.03
C GLN A 148 4.97 -4.03 -21.35
N TRP A 149 4.55 -4.64 -22.46
CA TRP A 149 4.69 -4.16 -23.82
C TRP A 149 3.34 -4.21 -24.50
N ARG A 150 3.11 -3.28 -25.42
CA ARG A 150 1.93 -3.28 -26.30
C ARG A 150 2.36 -2.76 -27.67
N GLU A 151 2.09 -3.55 -28.71
CA GLU A 151 2.33 -3.15 -30.10
C GLU A 151 3.77 -2.63 -30.35
N GLY A 152 4.77 -3.29 -29.76
CA GLY A 152 6.18 -2.93 -29.94
C GLY A 152 6.67 -1.76 -29.10
N LYS A 153 5.84 -1.20 -28.22
CA LYS A 153 6.20 -0.11 -27.30
C LYS A 153 6.09 -0.55 -25.85
N ILE A 154 6.92 0.06 -25.01
CA ILE A 154 6.82 -0.05 -23.55
C ILE A 154 5.48 0.55 -23.10
N HIS A 155 4.69 -0.21 -22.33
CA HIS A 155 3.34 0.19 -21.93
C HIS A 155 2.95 -0.49 -20.61
N GLY A 156 2.09 0.12 -19.80
CA GLY A 156 1.70 -0.44 -18.50
C GLY A 156 2.83 -0.42 -17.48
N PHE A 157 2.76 -1.25 -16.45
CA PHE A 157 3.75 -1.24 -15.37
C PHE A 157 5.07 -1.89 -15.79
N GLY A 158 6.19 -1.26 -15.43
CA GLY A 158 7.52 -1.80 -15.65
C GLY A 158 8.60 -1.10 -14.84
N LYS A 159 9.79 -1.69 -14.89
CA LYS A 159 11.00 -1.21 -14.25
C LYS A 159 12.05 -0.91 -15.31
N TYR A 160 12.47 0.35 -15.37
CA TYR A 160 13.53 0.83 -16.27
C TYR A 160 14.75 1.22 -15.42
N LYS A 161 15.87 0.54 -15.63
CA LYS A 161 17.16 0.90 -15.05
C LYS A 161 17.99 1.57 -16.15
N TYR A 162 18.23 2.85 -15.98
CA TYR A 162 19.04 3.65 -16.89
C TYR A 162 20.52 3.35 -16.66
N ALA A 163 21.32 3.46 -17.71
CA ALA A 163 22.78 3.35 -17.64
C ALA A 163 23.36 4.34 -16.62
N SER A 164 22.73 5.52 -16.48
CA SER A 164 23.08 6.56 -15.49
C SER A 164 23.07 6.06 -14.05
N GLY A 165 22.41 4.93 -13.79
CA GLY A 165 22.19 4.36 -12.46
C GLY A 165 20.82 4.70 -11.87
N GLU A 166 20.05 5.56 -12.54
CA GLU A 166 18.67 5.86 -12.15
C GLU A 166 17.77 4.66 -12.40
N VAL A 167 16.76 4.50 -11.55
CA VAL A 167 15.79 3.42 -11.67
C VAL A 167 14.40 4.02 -11.56
N TYR A 168 13.62 3.87 -12.63
CA TYR A 168 12.20 4.15 -12.65
C TYR A 168 11.41 2.85 -12.50
N GLU A 169 10.42 2.84 -11.63
CA GLU A 169 9.49 1.75 -11.43
C GLU A 169 8.07 2.32 -11.35
N GLY A 170 7.25 2.04 -12.35
CA GLY A 170 5.95 2.68 -12.49
C GLY A 170 5.28 2.36 -13.82
N CYS A 171 4.19 3.08 -14.10
CA CYS A 171 3.45 2.92 -15.33
C CYS A 171 4.13 3.66 -16.50
N PHE A 172 3.86 3.17 -17.71
CA PHE A 172 4.32 3.71 -18.98
C PHE A 172 3.16 3.76 -19.98
N CYS A 173 3.20 4.72 -20.89
CA CYS A 173 2.31 4.79 -22.04
C CYS A 173 3.14 5.19 -23.27
N ASP A 174 3.05 4.42 -24.36
CA ASP A 174 3.75 4.67 -25.62
C ASP A 174 5.26 4.95 -25.49
N GLY A 175 5.93 4.25 -24.56
CA GLY A 175 7.37 4.43 -24.31
C GLY A 175 7.74 5.53 -23.31
N GLN A 176 6.76 6.30 -22.81
CA GLN A 176 6.98 7.42 -21.90
C GLN A 176 6.45 7.08 -20.50
N ARG A 177 7.08 7.62 -19.44
CA ARG A 177 6.58 7.48 -18.06
C ARG A 177 5.22 8.14 -17.96
N HIS A 178 4.26 7.42 -17.38
CA HIS A 178 2.87 7.83 -17.27
C HIS A 178 2.22 7.23 -16.01
N GLY A 179 1.22 7.88 -15.43
CA GLY A 179 0.52 7.38 -14.25
C GLY A 179 1.41 7.44 -12.99
N TYR A 180 1.14 6.58 -12.01
CA TYR A 180 1.97 6.52 -10.81
C TYR A 180 3.34 5.88 -11.11
N GLY A 181 4.41 6.48 -10.58
CA GLY A 181 5.75 5.91 -10.68
C GLY A 181 6.73 6.47 -9.67
N MET A 182 7.73 5.65 -9.36
CA MET A 182 8.86 5.97 -8.50
C MET A 182 10.12 6.12 -9.36
N LEU A 183 10.80 7.26 -9.26
CA LEU A 183 12.13 7.48 -9.82
C LEU A 183 13.13 7.59 -8.68
N SER A 184 14.14 6.74 -8.68
CA SER A 184 15.26 6.79 -7.75
C SER A 184 16.56 7.11 -8.49
N SER A 185 17.30 8.08 -8.01
CA SER A 185 18.60 8.49 -8.56
C SER A 185 19.67 8.32 -7.48
N GLY A 186 20.85 7.80 -7.85
CA GLY A 186 22.00 7.63 -6.95
C GLY A 186 22.43 6.17 -6.71
N LYS A 187 23.65 5.98 -6.21
CA LYS A 187 24.13 4.64 -5.81
C LYS A 187 23.56 4.34 -4.42
N LEU A 188 22.76 3.29 -4.30
CA LEU A 188 22.09 2.78 -3.08
C LEU A 188 23.01 2.60 -1.84
N ALA A 189 24.32 2.79 -1.98
CA ALA A 189 25.35 2.65 -0.95
C ALA A 189 25.91 3.98 -0.41
N ARG A 190 25.41 5.17 -0.82
CA ARG A 190 25.88 6.47 -0.32
C ARG A 190 24.73 7.46 -0.11
N THR A 191 24.96 8.42 0.79
CA THR A 191 24.15 9.60 1.16
C THR A 191 23.83 10.58 0.02
N SER A 192 23.87 10.12 -1.23
CA SER A 192 23.65 10.91 -2.44
C SER A 192 22.58 10.28 -3.32
N SER A 193 21.43 9.96 -2.73
CA SER A 193 20.25 9.49 -3.45
C SER A 193 19.10 10.48 -3.36
N SER A 194 18.30 10.55 -4.40
CA SER A 194 17.00 11.22 -4.36
C SER A 194 15.95 10.23 -4.82
N VAL A 195 14.77 10.29 -4.22
CA VAL A 195 13.65 9.46 -4.62
C VAL A 195 12.42 10.32 -4.79
N PHE A 196 11.85 10.28 -5.98
CA PHE A 196 10.56 10.86 -6.29
C PHE A 196 9.52 9.76 -6.44
N ILE A 197 8.38 9.91 -5.80
CA ILE A 197 7.17 9.13 -6.06
C ILE A 197 6.02 10.08 -6.40
N GLY A 198 5.22 9.76 -7.39
CA GLY A 198 4.13 10.66 -7.79
C GLY A 198 3.52 10.31 -9.11
N HIS A 199 2.73 11.25 -9.64
CA HIS A 199 2.09 11.14 -10.93
C HIS A 199 3.00 11.67 -12.05
N TRP A 200 3.01 10.95 -13.16
CA TRP A 200 3.76 11.25 -14.37
C TRP A 200 2.82 11.36 -15.55
N VAL A 201 3.06 12.34 -16.42
CA VAL A 201 2.36 12.47 -17.69
C VAL A 201 3.39 12.83 -18.75
N HIS A 202 3.58 11.94 -19.73
CA HIS A 202 4.53 12.11 -20.83
C HIS A 202 5.94 12.49 -20.35
N ASP A 203 6.50 11.66 -19.46
CA ASP A 203 7.82 11.85 -18.84
C ASP A 203 7.98 13.03 -17.88
N LYS A 204 6.92 13.79 -17.58
CA LYS A 204 6.97 14.92 -16.67
C LYS A 204 6.21 14.66 -15.37
N LYS A 205 6.76 15.12 -14.24
CA LYS A 205 6.08 15.08 -12.94
C LYS A 205 4.89 16.04 -12.94
N THR A 206 3.75 15.56 -12.48
CA THR A 206 2.51 16.34 -12.37
C THR A 206 1.70 15.87 -11.17
N GLY A 207 0.69 16.63 -10.75
CA GLY A 207 -0.19 16.27 -9.64
C GLY A 207 0.54 16.14 -8.30
N TYR A 208 -0.05 15.40 -7.35
CA TYR A 208 0.58 15.17 -6.06
C TYR A 208 1.79 14.23 -6.18
N GLY A 209 2.90 14.57 -5.53
CA GLY A 209 4.10 13.76 -5.48
C GLY A 209 5.03 14.14 -4.33
N VAL A 210 5.79 13.16 -3.86
CA VAL A 210 6.76 13.29 -2.79
C VAL A 210 8.16 13.13 -3.35
N ASN A 211 9.04 14.07 -3.00
CA ASN A 211 10.45 14.04 -3.37
C ASN A 211 11.31 14.06 -2.11
N ASP A 212 11.94 12.94 -1.81
CA ASP A 212 12.94 12.79 -0.75
C ASP A 212 14.33 13.08 -1.34
N ASP A 213 14.92 14.22 -0.97
CA ASP A 213 16.24 14.63 -1.38
C ASP A 213 17.23 14.44 -0.23
N ILE A 214 17.85 13.27 -0.19
CA ILE A 214 18.82 12.89 0.86
C ILE A 214 20.10 13.72 0.71
N THR A 215 20.41 14.26 -0.47
CA THR A 215 21.58 15.13 -0.65
C THR A 215 21.41 16.47 0.06
N ARG A 216 20.17 17.00 0.06
CA ARG A 216 19.82 18.27 0.72
C ARG A 216 19.33 18.08 2.15
N GLY A 217 18.97 16.86 2.53
CA GLY A 217 18.30 16.60 3.80
C GLY A 217 16.91 17.25 3.84
N GLU A 218 16.22 17.28 2.71
CA GLU A 218 14.88 17.88 2.55
C GLU A 218 13.91 16.86 1.93
N LYS A 219 12.69 16.80 2.46
CA LYS A 219 11.58 16.05 1.87
C LYS A 219 10.45 17.02 1.51
N TYR A 220 10.07 17.04 0.23
CA TYR A 220 8.96 17.83 -0.30
C TYR A 220 7.74 16.94 -0.53
N MET A 221 6.58 17.35 -0.04
CA MET A 221 5.29 16.65 -0.18
C MET A 221 4.26 17.65 -0.70
N GLY A 222 3.94 17.62 -1.99
CA GLY A 222 3.07 18.65 -2.56
C GLY A 222 2.72 18.41 -4.02
N THR A 223 2.13 19.42 -4.65
CA THR A 223 1.79 19.34 -6.07
C THR A 223 2.99 19.65 -6.98
N TRP A 224 2.95 19.07 -8.17
CA TRP A 224 3.93 19.21 -9.24
C TRP A 224 3.20 19.61 -10.52
N LEU A 225 3.87 20.40 -11.34
CA LEU A 225 3.41 20.76 -12.67
C LEU A 225 4.63 20.85 -13.59
N GLU A 226 4.68 20.02 -14.63
CA GLU A 226 5.75 20.03 -15.63
C GLU A 226 7.16 19.98 -15.01
N ASP A 227 7.40 19.02 -14.11
CA ASP A 227 8.66 18.84 -13.36
C ASP A 227 9.00 19.90 -12.30
N GLN A 228 8.10 20.88 -12.07
CA GLN A 228 8.32 21.95 -11.10
C GLN A 228 7.39 21.82 -9.88
N ARG A 229 7.89 22.20 -8.70
CA ARG A 229 7.08 22.33 -7.49
C ARG A 229 6.03 23.43 -7.71
N HIS A 230 4.78 23.12 -7.42
CA HIS A 230 3.63 23.98 -7.66
C HIS A 230 2.61 23.80 -6.53
N GLY A 231 1.73 24.77 -6.32
CA GLY A 231 0.60 24.69 -5.39
C GLY A 231 0.99 24.49 -3.93
N GLY A 232 0.05 24.00 -3.12
CA GLY A 232 0.29 23.75 -1.70
C GLY A 232 1.27 22.58 -1.48
N ALA A 233 2.14 22.72 -0.49
CA ALA A 233 3.11 21.69 -0.15
C ALA A 233 3.59 21.80 1.29
N VAL A 234 4.16 20.69 1.76
CA VAL A 234 4.90 20.57 3.01
C VAL A 234 6.35 20.27 2.69
N VAL A 235 7.26 20.94 3.39
CA VAL A 235 8.69 20.63 3.37
C VAL A 235 9.14 20.32 4.78
N VAL A 236 9.73 19.14 4.97
CA VAL A 236 10.43 18.79 6.21
C VAL A 236 11.91 18.62 5.95
N THR A 237 12.74 19.00 6.91
CA THR A 237 14.19 18.85 6.81
C THR A 237 14.70 17.83 7.83
N GLN A 238 15.90 17.30 7.62
CA GLN A 238 16.58 16.41 8.57
C GLN A 238 16.86 17.07 9.93
N HIS A 239 16.78 18.40 10.03
CA HIS A 239 17.01 19.18 11.25
C HIS A 239 15.69 19.59 11.92
N GLY A 240 14.61 18.82 11.75
CA GLY A 240 13.33 19.06 12.43
C GLY A 240 12.49 20.23 11.91
N LEU A 241 13.01 21.07 11.01
CA LEU A 241 12.24 22.18 10.42
C LEU A 241 11.06 21.64 9.60
N TYR A 242 9.87 22.16 9.88
CA TYR A 242 8.62 21.92 9.17
C TYR A 242 8.15 23.22 8.52
N TYR A 243 7.77 23.17 7.25
CA TYR A 243 7.17 24.28 6.52
C TYR A 243 5.96 23.81 5.73
N GLU A 244 4.89 24.58 5.76
CA GLU A 244 3.76 24.44 4.84
C GLU A 244 3.48 25.79 4.15
N GLY A 245 3.25 25.75 2.85
CA GLY A 245 3.05 26.96 2.05
C GLY A 245 2.80 26.67 0.58
N THR A 246 2.77 27.73 -0.23
CA THR A 246 2.48 27.63 -1.66
C THR A 246 3.75 27.78 -2.50
N PHE A 247 3.86 26.97 -3.55
CA PHE A 247 4.95 27.01 -4.53
C PHE A 247 4.46 27.41 -5.92
N LYS A 248 5.31 28.13 -6.65
CA LYS A 248 5.15 28.37 -8.09
C LYS A 248 6.52 28.34 -8.75
N GLU A 249 6.68 27.51 -9.77
CA GLU A 249 7.93 27.38 -10.53
C GLU A 249 9.16 27.12 -9.63
N ASN A 250 9.03 26.16 -8.70
CA ASN A 250 10.04 25.82 -7.68
C ASN A 250 10.30 26.87 -6.58
N LYS A 251 9.59 28.00 -6.60
CA LYS A 251 9.78 29.10 -5.63
C LYS A 251 8.65 29.14 -4.61
N MET A 252 8.98 29.42 -3.36
CA MET A 252 8.00 29.72 -2.32
C MET A 252 7.35 31.07 -2.62
N ILE A 253 6.03 31.15 -2.46
CA ILE A 253 5.25 32.37 -2.67
C ILE A 253 4.15 32.52 -1.63
N GLY A 254 3.91 33.77 -1.23
CA GLY A 254 2.77 34.16 -0.40
C GLY A 254 2.87 33.67 1.04
N SER A 255 1.73 33.53 1.69
CA SER A 255 1.67 33.14 3.10
C SER A 255 2.06 31.68 3.32
N GLY A 256 2.74 31.41 4.42
CA GLY A 256 3.10 30.07 4.87
C GLY A 256 3.29 30.00 6.38
N LEU A 257 3.48 28.79 6.88
CA LEU A 257 3.74 28.48 8.27
C LEU A 257 5.06 27.70 8.34
N LEU A 258 5.99 28.17 9.17
CA LEU A 258 7.26 27.54 9.45
C LEU A 258 7.35 27.24 10.95
N ILE A 259 7.82 26.04 11.29
CA ILE A 259 8.00 25.58 12.66
C ILE A 259 9.39 24.98 12.76
N SER A 260 10.20 25.50 13.68
CA SER A 260 11.51 24.93 13.99
C SER A 260 11.42 23.82 15.04
N GLU A 261 12.55 23.14 15.26
CA GLU A 261 12.66 22.02 16.19
C GLU A 261 12.34 22.39 17.65
N ASP A 262 12.63 23.63 18.04
CA ASP A 262 12.37 24.20 19.36
C ASP A 262 10.92 24.66 19.56
N ASP A 263 10.03 24.37 18.61
CA ASP A 263 8.64 24.83 18.58
C ASP A 263 8.47 26.35 18.42
N THR A 264 9.49 27.06 17.95
CA THR A 264 9.32 28.43 17.44
C THR A 264 8.52 28.40 16.12
N VAL A 265 7.50 29.24 16.03
CA VAL A 265 6.51 29.26 14.95
C VAL A 265 6.55 30.60 14.24
N PHE A 266 6.71 30.60 12.93
CA PHE A 266 6.56 31.78 12.09
C PHE A 266 5.39 31.59 11.11
N HIS A 267 4.40 32.47 11.16
CA HIS A 267 3.34 32.57 10.17
C HIS A 267 3.45 33.90 9.43
N GLY A 268 3.62 33.88 8.11
CA GLY A 268 3.84 35.12 7.38
C GLY A 268 4.15 34.91 5.90
N GLU A 269 4.60 35.98 5.25
CA GLU A 269 4.90 35.99 3.81
C GLU A 269 6.30 35.47 3.49
N PHE A 270 6.35 34.50 2.58
CA PHE A 270 7.57 33.89 2.04
C PHE A 270 7.78 34.28 0.58
N SER A 271 9.04 34.50 0.25
CA SER A 271 9.56 34.64 -1.10
C SER A 271 10.68 33.61 -1.33
N GLU A 272 11.38 33.71 -2.46
CA GLU A 272 12.31 32.69 -2.95
C GLU A 272 13.34 32.22 -1.88
N ASN A 273 13.70 30.92 -1.91
CA ASN A 273 14.82 30.36 -1.13
C ASN A 273 14.80 30.61 0.39
N TRP A 274 13.66 30.38 1.06
CA TRP A 274 13.49 30.56 2.52
C TRP A 274 13.62 32.01 2.97
N THR A 275 13.44 32.94 2.02
CA THR A 275 13.38 34.37 2.32
C THR A 275 12.00 34.70 2.87
N ILE A 276 11.98 35.32 4.03
CA ILE A 276 10.80 35.91 4.63
C ILE A 276 10.78 37.38 4.23
N SER A 277 9.64 37.83 3.71
CA SER A 277 9.49 39.20 3.22
C SER A 277 8.03 39.61 3.30
N GLY A 278 7.72 40.52 4.23
CA GLY A 278 6.37 41.04 4.40
C GLY A 278 5.88 40.90 5.84
N ASN A 279 4.56 40.92 6.01
CA ASN A 279 3.94 40.80 7.33
C ASN A 279 4.03 39.36 7.85
N GLY A 280 4.19 39.21 9.16
CA GLY A 280 4.15 37.91 9.82
C GLY A 280 4.12 38.02 11.34
N VAL A 281 3.94 36.87 11.97
CA VAL A 281 3.91 36.67 13.41
C VAL A 281 4.89 35.56 13.76
N LEU A 282 5.86 35.85 14.63
CA LEU A 282 6.82 34.91 15.17
C LEU A 282 6.49 34.64 16.65
N THR A 283 6.06 33.43 16.96
CA THR A 283 5.81 32.96 18.34
C THR A 283 6.96 32.07 18.78
N LEU A 284 7.70 32.49 19.80
CA LEU A 284 8.82 31.72 20.36
C LEU A 284 8.31 30.62 21.30
N ALA A 285 9.16 29.63 21.57
CA ALA A 285 8.86 28.49 22.45
C ALA A 285 8.41 28.88 23.87
N ASN A 286 8.87 30.05 24.37
CA ASN A 286 8.51 30.59 25.67
C ASN A 286 7.15 31.33 25.68
N GLY A 287 6.47 31.41 24.52
CA GLY A 287 5.21 32.11 24.33
C GLY A 287 5.35 33.59 23.96
N ASP A 288 6.56 34.14 23.90
CA ASP A 288 6.78 35.51 23.42
C ASP A 288 6.37 35.62 21.95
N CYS A 289 5.76 36.74 21.57
CA CYS A 289 5.22 36.96 20.24
C CYS A 289 5.81 38.24 19.61
N LEU A 290 6.27 38.15 18.36
CA LEU A 290 6.66 39.28 17.53
C LEU A 290 5.73 39.40 16.32
N ASP A 291 4.96 40.47 16.26
CA ASP A 291 4.07 40.78 15.14
C ASP A 291 4.59 42.00 14.38
N GLY A 292 4.82 41.86 13.07
CA GLY A 292 5.21 42.98 12.24
C GLY A 292 5.75 42.60 10.88
N VAL A 293 6.61 43.48 10.34
CA VAL A 293 7.23 43.30 9.02
C VAL A 293 8.59 42.62 9.19
N PHE A 294 8.75 41.48 8.54
CA PHE A 294 9.98 40.69 8.53
C PHE A 294 10.68 40.77 7.17
N ALA A 295 12.01 40.81 7.20
CA ALA A 295 12.85 40.75 6.01
C ALA A 295 14.15 39.99 6.31
N GLY A 296 14.47 38.99 5.51
CA GLY A 296 15.71 38.22 5.62
C GLY A 296 15.51 36.74 5.31
N GLU A 297 16.56 35.95 5.45
CA GLU A 297 16.49 34.50 5.28
C GLU A 297 16.48 33.83 6.66
N TRP A 298 15.64 32.82 6.83
CA TRP A 298 15.46 32.13 8.12
C TRP A 298 16.78 31.65 8.75
N ARG A 299 17.73 31.18 7.91
CA ARG A 299 19.01 30.61 8.38
C ARG A 299 20.08 31.65 8.69
N THR A 300 20.02 32.84 8.10
CA THR A 300 21.08 33.87 8.23
C THR A 300 20.70 35.00 9.17
N GLY A 301 19.40 35.15 9.45
CA GLY A 301 18.86 36.10 10.42
C GLY A 301 17.74 36.95 9.82
N LEU A 302 16.79 37.33 10.68
CA LEU A 302 15.64 38.13 10.32
C LEU A 302 15.77 39.55 10.87
N LYS A 303 15.43 40.53 10.03
CA LYS A 303 15.13 41.90 10.47
C LYS A 303 13.64 41.99 10.72
N VAL A 304 13.26 42.48 11.88
CA VAL A 304 11.86 42.68 12.26
C VAL A 304 11.62 44.14 12.62
N THR A 305 10.54 44.70 12.10
CA THR A 305 9.98 45.99 12.53
C THR A 305 8.55 45.74 12.95
N GLY A 306 8.28 45.77 14.25
CA GLY A 306 7.01 45.30 14.78
C GLY A 306 6.86 45.48 16.29
N THR A 307 5.82 44.86 16.83
CA THR A 307 5.48 44.86 18.24
C THR A 307 5.92 43.55 18.87
N TYR A 308 6.63 43.64 20.00
CA TYR A 308 6.98 42.49 20.82
C TYR A 308 6.04 42.42 22.03
N THR A 309 5.39 41.28 22.21
CA THR A 309 4.41 41.03 23.27
C THR A 309 4.85 39.84 24.11
N LYS A 310 4.94 40.04 25.43
CA LYS A 310 5.13 38.94 26.39
C LYS A 310 3.78 38.42 26.87
N PRO A 311 3.57 37.10 26.94
CA PRO A 311 2.36 36.54 27.55
C PRO A 311 2.31 36.92 29.04
N ALA A 312 1.16 37.41 29.51
CA ALA A 312 0.97 37.73 30.92
C ALA A 312 0.94 36.43 31.75
N LEU A 313 1.60 36.43 32.92
CA LEU A 313 1.74 35.28 33.82
C LEU A 313 0.41 34.75 34.41
N GLU A 314 -0.72 35.43 34.21
CA GLU A 314 -1.99 35.16 34.91
C GLU A 314 -3.10 34.51 34.08
N GLU A 315 -2.94 34.27 32.77
CA GLU A 315 -3.97 33.57 31.97
C GLU A 315 -3.58 32.13 31.66
N SER A 316 -3.61 31.26 32.69
CA SER A 316 -3.44 29.81 32.53
C SER A 316 -4.56 29.14 31.70
N ASP A 317 -5.68 29.83 31.47
CA ASP A 317 -6.80 29.38 30.63
C ASP A 317 -6.68 29.81 29.16
N SER A 318 -5.67 30.60 28.78
CA SER A 318 -5.50 31.10 27.41
C SER A 318 -4.68 30.18 26.49
N ARG A 319 -4.29 28.98 26.93
CA ARG A 319 -3.63 27.97 26.08
C ARG A 319 -4.47 27.57 24.86
N GLU A 320 -5.77 27.87 24.87
CA GLU A 320 -6.69 27.63 23.75
C GLU A 320 -6.68 28.73 22.67
N ARG A 321 -6.07 29.92 22.89
CA ARG A 321 -6.18 31.04 21.93
C ARG A 321 -5.16 31.05 20.80
N ASN A 322 -4.09 30.26 20.87
CA ASN A 322 -3.12 30.10 19.80
C ASN A 322 -3.01 28.61 19.40
N ILE A 323 -4.14 27.98 19.04
CA ILE A 323 -4.10 26.65 18.44
C ILE A 323 -3.36 26.78 17.11
N LEU A 324 -2.15 26.22 17.08
CA LEU A 324 -1.35 26.07 15.89
C LEU A 324 -2.15 25.24 14.87
N HIS A 325 -2.79 25.91 13.91
CA HIS A 325 -3.55 25.26 12.84
C HIS A 325 -2.62 24.71 11.77
N LEU A 326 -2.06 23.53 12.01
CA LEU A 326 -1.38 22.75 10.98
C LEU A 326 -2.36 22.34 9.88
N GLY A 327 -1.85 22.22 8.66
CA GLY A 327 -2.63 21.70 7.54
C GLY A 327 -3.34 22.77 6.70
N GLN A 328 -3.08 24.06 6.92
CA GLN A 328 -3.76 25.13 6.18
C GLN A 328 -3.29 25.20 4.72
N TYR A 329 -2.00 25.01 4.48
CA TYR A 329 -1.38 25.14 3.16
C TYR A 329 -1.02 23.80 2.52
N VAL A 330 -1.46 22.69 3.12
CA VAL A 330 -1.10 21.34 2.70
C VAL A 330 -2.11 20.84 1.67
N VAL A 331 -1.66 19.96 0.77
CA VAL A 331 -2.59 19.28 -0.13
C VAL A 331 -3.54 18.42 0.71
N PRO A 332 -4.87 18.60 0.60
CA PRO A 332 -5.83 17.82 1.38
C PRO A 332 -5.66 16.32 1.15
N ALA A 333 -5.74 15.52 2.21
CA ALA A 333 -5.51 14.06 2.15
C ALA A 333 -6.36 13.35 1.07
N ALA A 334 -7.63 13.77 0.91
CA ALA A 334 -8.53 13.21 -0.09
C ALA A 334 -8.10 13.46 -1.56
N GLN A 335 -7.26 14.46 -1.81
CA GLN A 335 -6.73 14.79 -3.14
C GLN A 335 -5.36 14.15 -3.43
N ARG A 336 -4.71 13.60 -2.40
CA ARG A 336 -3.42 12.90 -2.54
C ARG A 336 -3.63 11.54 -3.19
N TRP A 337 -2.65 11.11 -3.98
CA TRP A 337 -2.62 9.78 -4.59
C TRP A 337 -3.84 9.40 -5.44
N THR A 338 -4.65 10.39 -5.87
CA THR A 338 -5.82 10.18 -6.74
C THR A 338 -5.47 9.47 -8.05
N CYS A 339 -4.25 9.68 -8.57
CA CYS A 339 -3.72 8.96 -9.72
C CYS A 339 -3.60 7.44 -9.48
N VAL A 340 -3.27 7.00 -8.25
CA VAL A 340 -3.15 5.58 -7.89
C VAL A 340 -4.51 4.92 -7.89
N PHE A 341 -5.51 5.58 -7.29
CA PHE A 341 -6.90 5.11 -7.34
C PHE A 341 -7.45 5.11 -8.76
N GLY A 342 -7.17 6.15 -9.55
CA GLY A 342 -7.54 6.22 -10.97
C GLY A 342 -6.96 5.07 -11.80
N GLU A 343 -5.69 4.72 -11.58
CA GLU A 343 -5.06 3.56 -12.21
C GLU A 343 -5.71 2.24 -11.76
N CYS A 344 -6.11 2.11 -10.49
CA CYS A 344 -6.86 0.93 -10.03
C CYS A 344 -8.20 0.80 -10.76
N TRP A 345 -8.94 1.91 -10.93
CA TRP A 345 -10.17 1.95 -11.72
C TRP A 345 -9.93 1.56 -13.19
N SER A 346 -8.85 2.06 -13.80
CA SER A 346 -8.49 1.70 -15.18
C SER A 346 -8.19 0.20 -15.30
N ARG A 347 -7.51 -0.41 -14.31
CA ARG A 347 -7.28 -1.87 -14.26
C ARG A 347 -8.56 -2.68 -14.06
N LEU A 348 -9.60 -2.08 -13.50
CA LEU A 348 -10.95 -2.64 -13.43
C LEU A 348 -11.76 -2.34 -14.71
N GLY A 349 -11.14 -1.85 -15.79
CA GLY A 349 -11.82 -1.55 -17.05
C GLY A 349 -12.80 -0.37 -16.97
N CYS A 350 -12.61 0.55 -16.02
CA CYS A 350 -13.46 1.72 -15.84
C CYS A 350 -12.72 3.00 -16.28
N ASP A 351 -13.37 3.83 -17.08
CA ASP A 351 -12.79 5.11 -17.56
C ASP A 351 -12.73 6.19 -16.47
N ALA A 352 -13.62 6.09 -15.48
CA ALA A 352 -13.67 6.98 -14.32
C ALA A 352 -14.19 6.24 -13.08
N ALA A 353 -13.92 6.80 -11.90
CA ALA A 353 -14.34 6.22 -10.63
C ALA A 353 -15.84 5.93 -10.59
N GLY A 354 -16.21 4.66 -10.41
CA GLY A 354 -17.59 4.19 -10.34
C GLY A 354 -18.41 4.28 -11.63
N ARG A 355 -17.83 4.70 -12.76
CA ARG A 355 -18.53 4.83 -14.06
C ARG A 355 -18.14 3.72 -15.05
N GLY A 356 -18.25 2.47 -14.63
CA GLY A 356 -18.01 1.30 -15.49
C GLY A 356 -19.01 0.17 -15.21
N GLU A 357 -19.02 -0.84 -16.06
CA GLU A 357 -19.83 -2.03 -15.85
C GLU A 357 -19.13 -3.00 -14.88
N ARG A 358 -19.87 -3.58 -13.93
CA ARG A 358 -19.27 -4.49 -12.95
C ARG A 358 -18.81 -5.79 -13.58
N THR A 359 -19.53 -6.26 -14.60
CA THR A 359 -19.19 -7.45 -15.41
C THR A 359 -17.83 -7.27 -16.07
N THR A 360 -17.58 -6.14 -16.73
CA THR A 360 -16.29 -5.82 -17.36
C THR A 360 -15.17 -5.71 -16.34
N ALA A 361 -15.44 -5.24 -15.13
CA ALA A 361 -14.47 -5.21 -14.05
C ALA A 361 -14.05 -6.61 -13.59
N TRP A 362 -15.03 -7.50 -13.37
CA TRP A 362 -14.75 -8.90 -13.01
C TRP A 362 -14.05 -9.67 -14.14
N GLU A 363 -14.41 -9.42 -15.39
CA GLU A 363 -13.71 -9.97 -16.57
C GLU A 363 -12.26 -9.48 -16.63
N SER A 364 -12.03 -8.20 -16.38
CA SER A 364 -10.69 -7.60 -16.36
C SER A 364 -9.81 -8.18 -15.24
N ILE A 365 -10.39 -8.43 -14.06
CA ILE A 365 -9.73 -9.15 -12.95
C ILE A 365 -9.36 -10.57 -13.40
N ALA A 366 -10.30 -11.32 -13.97
CA ALA A 366 -10.06 -12.69 -14.44
C ALA A 366 -8.94 -12.75 -15.48
N VAL A 367 -8.97 -11.85 -16.48
CA VAL A 367 -7.92 -11.75 -17.51
C VAL A 367 -6.56 -11.44 -16.88
N THR A 368 -6.51 -10.51 -15.92
CA THR A 368 -5.25 -10.15 -15.23
C THR A 368 -4.67 -11.33 -14.46
N ILE A 369 -5.49 -12.05 -13.70
CA ILE A 369 -5.07 -13.22 -12.91
C ILE A 369 -4.59 -14.36 -13.83
N THR A 370 -5.36 -14.69 -14.87
CA THR A 370 -4.99 -15.75 -15.82
C THR A 370 -3.69 -15.40 -16.56
N THR A 371 -3.51 -14.14 -16.92
CA THR A 371 -2.28 -13.66 -17.58
C THR A 371 -1.08 -13.80 -16.64
N ALA A 372 -1.21 -13.38 -15.38
CA ALA A 372 -0.18 -13.52 -14.37
C ALA A 372 0.25 -14.99 -14.17
N ARG A 373 -0.71 -15.93 -14.08
CA ARG A 373 -0.40 -17.37 -13.95
C ARG A 373 0.38 -17.92 -15.14
N ARG A 374 0.12 -17.44 -16.35
CA ARG A 374 0.81 -17.90 -17.58
C ARG A 374 2.19 -17.28 -17.74
N GLN A 375 2.36 -16.04 -17.30
CA GLN A 375 3.57 -15.25 -17.58
C GLN A 375 4.61 -15.26 -16.46
N SER A 376 4.24 -15.64 -15.23
CA SER A 376 5.15 -15.65 -14.08
C SER A 376 5.81 -17.03 -13.89
N PRO A 377 7.08 -17.23 -14.29
CA PRO A 377 7.75 -18.53 -14.18
C PRO A 377 8.09 -18.95 -12.75
N ASP A 378 8.02 -18.03 -11.78
CA ASP A 378 8.53 -18.20 -10.40
C ASP A 378 7.43 -18.24 -9.32
N LEU A 379 6.16 -18.46 -9.68
CA LEU A 379 5.08 -18.55 -8.69
C LEU A 379 5.23 -19.80 -7.81
N SER A 380 5.18 -19.62 -6.50
CA SER A 380 5.15 -20.76 -5.58
C SER A 380 3.84 -21.56 -5.73
N LYS A 381 3.85 -22.84 -5.29
CA LYS A 381 2.64 -23.68 -5.29
C LYS A 381 1.49 -23.04 -4.50
N SER A 382 1.80 -22.36 -3.39
CA SER A 382 0.79 -21.66 -2.58
C SER A 382 0.23 -20.44 -3.31
N GLN A 383 1.07 -19.62 -3.94
CA GLN A 383 0.65 -18.46 -4.74
C GLN A 383 -0.23 -18.89 -5.91
N SER A 384 0.12 -19.97 -6.60
CA SER A 384 -0.67 -20.51 -7.71
C SER A 384 -2.07 -20.94 -7.26
N LYS A 385 -2.18 -21.60 -6.10
CA LYS A 385 -3.47 -22.01 -5.52
C LYS A 385 -4.34 -20.82 -5.08
N VAL A 386 -3.72 -19.75 -4.57
CA VAL A 386 -4.44 -18.50 -4.22
C VAL A 386 -5.00 -17.86 -5.49
N LEU A 387 -4.19 -17.74 -6.54
CA LEU A 387 -4.63 -17.20 -7.84
C LEU A 387 -5.78 -18.03 -8.43
N GLU A 388 -5.71 -19.36 -8.38
CA GLU A 388 -6.83 -20.24 -8.76
C GLU A 388 -8.11 -19.93 -7.99
N SER A 389 -8.01 -19.68 -6.68
CA SER A 389 -9.18 -19.34 -5.87
C SER A 389 -9.76 -17.96 -6.18
N LEU A 390 -8.94 -17.03 -6.70
CA LEU A 390 -9.34 -15.67 -7.07
C LEU A 390 -9.92 -15.56 -8.49
N GLU A 391 -9.71 -16.57 -9.35
CA GLU A 391 -10.36 -16.65 -10.68
C GLU A 391 -11.87 -16.84 -10.58
N PHE A 392 -12.35 -17.43 -9.48
CA PHE A 392 -13.78 -17.60 -9.24
C PHE A 392 -14.41 -16.27 -8.82
N ILE A 393 -15.30 -15.76 -9.67
CA ILE A 393 -16.06 -14.54 -9.39
C ILE A 393 -17.02 -14.81 -8.23
N PRO A 394 -16.95 -14.04 -7.13
CA PRO A 394 -17.89 -14.16 -6.02
C PRO A 394 -19.33 -13.84 -6.43
N ARG A 395 -20.32 -14.27 -5.65
CA ARG A 395 -21.71 -13.79 -5.82
C ARG A 395 -21.79 -12.34 -5.35
N TYR A 396 -21.56 -11.39 -6.26
CA TYR A 396 -21.46 -9.97 -5.94
C TYR A 396 -22.79 -9.20 -6.04
N GLY A 397 -23.80 -9.77 -6.73
CA GLY A 397 -25.08 -9.09 -6.98
C GLY A 397 -26.16 -9.30 -5.90
N GLU A 398 -25.94 -10.19 -4.94
CA GLU A 398 -26.85 -10.43 -3.82
C GLU A 398 -26.54 -9.48 -2.66
N PRO A 399 -27.54 -9.05 -1.88
CA PRO A 399 -27.30 -8.28 -0.66
C PRO A 399 -26.43 -9.08 0.30
N VAL A 400 -25.46 -8.40 0.93
CA VAL A 400 -24.59 -9.04 1.92
C VAL A 400 -25.40 -9.26 3.20
N THR A 401 -25.42 -10.50 3.68
CA THR A 401 -26.05 -10.92 4.93
C THR A 401 -24.97 -11.45 5.89
N THR A 402 -25.32 -11.63 7.16
CA THR A 402 -24.38 -12.21 8.15
C THR A 402 -23.82 -13.57 7.72
N GLU A 403 -24.58 -14.37 6.96
CA GLU A 403 -24.15 -15.69 6.46
C GLU A 403 -23.10 -15.62 5.35
N ASN A 404 -23.16 -14.61 4.47
CA ASN A 404 -22.27 -14.50 3.30
C ASN A 404 -21.11 -13.50 3.49
N TYR A 405 -21.18 -12.65 4.52
CA TYR A 405 -20.20 -11.60 4.80
C TYR A 405 -18.78 -12.16 5.01
N ASP A 406 -18.66 -13.27 5.72
CA ASP A 406 -17.36 -13.94 5.94
C ASP A 406 -16.70 -14.41 4.64
N GLY A 407 -17.51 -14.82 3.66
CA GLY A 407 -17.04 -15.17 2.32
C GLY A 407 -16.46 -13.96 1.59
N THR A 408 -17.17 -12.83 1.64
CA THR A 408 -16.72 -11.55 1.05
C THR A 408 -15.44 -11.06 1.71
N ARG A 409 -15.36 -11.05 3.04
CA ARG A 409 -14.16 -10.67 3.79
C ARG A 409 -12.96 -11.53 3.41
N ARG A 410 -13.14 -12.86 3.36
CA ARG A 410 -12.07 -13.81 3.00
C ARG A 410 -11.59 -13.62 1.55
N TYR A 411 -12.49 -13.31 0.63
CA TYR A 411 -12.12 -12.97 -0.74
C TYR A 411 -11.28 -11.70 -0.78
N LEU A 412 -11.74 -10.63 -0.13
CA LEU A 412 -11.06 -9.33 -0.09
C LEU A 412 -9.67 -9.44 0.52
N THR A 413 -9.49 -10.17 1.63
CA THR A 413 -8.17 -10.40 2.23
C THR A 413 -7.21 -11.02 1.22
N LYS A 414 -7.61 -12.11 0.55
CA LYS A 414 -6.77 -12.77 -0.47
C LYS A 414 -6.47 -11.88 -1.66
N ALA A 415 -7.47 -11.12 -2.12
CA ALA A 415 -7.32 -10.19 -3.24
C ALA A 415 -6.31 -9.08 -2.91
N CYS A 416 -6.35 -8.54 -1.70
CA CYS A 416 -5.43 -7.51 -1.22
C CYS A 416 -4.02 -8.03 -0.89
N GLU A 417 -3.89 -9.32 -0.62
CA GLU A 417 -2.60 -10.00 -0.43
C GLU A 417 -1.91 -10.37 -1.73
N THR A 418 -2.60 -10.29 -2.87
CA THR A 418 -2.09 -10.75 -4.17
C THR A 418 -1.74 -9.57 -5.09
N PRO A 419 -0.45 -9.26 -5.32
CA PRO A 419 -0.02 -8.13 -6.17
C PRO A 419 -0.58 -8.14 -7.59
N HIS A 420 -0.87 -9.32 -8.13
CA HIS A 420 -1.43 -9.49 -9.47
C HIS A 420 -2.93 -9.13 -9.54
N HIS A 421 -3.62 -9.06 -8.40
CA HIS A 421 -5.00 -8.58 -8.33
C HIS A 421 -4.99 -7.03 -8.28
N PRO A 422 -5.89 -6.32 -8.97
CA PRO A 422 -5.94 -4.85 -8.95
C PRO A 422 -5.97 -4.24 -7.54
N LEU A 423 -6.73 -4.85 -6.62
CA LEU A 423 -6.77 -4.44 -5.20
C LEU A 423 -5.45 -4.70 -4.46
N GLY A 424 -4.76 -5.81 -4.72
CA GLY A 424 -3.47 -6.08 -4.10
C GLY A 424 -2.37 -5.16 -4.61
N TRP A 425 -2.38 -4.86 -5.92
CA TRP A 425 -1.54 -3.81 -6.50
C TRP A 425 -1.81 -2.44 -5.86
N LEU A 426 -3.08 -2.09 -5.66
CA LEU A 426 -3.47 -0.84 -4.99
C LEU A 426 -2.88 -0.79 -3.57
N VAL A 427 -3.05 -1.85 -2.77
CA VAL A 427 -2.49 -1.93 -1.42
C VAL A 427 -0.97 -1.78 -1.43
N GLU A 428 -0.26 -2.51 -2.28
CA GLU A 428 1.20 -2.45 -2.36
C GLU A 428 1.70 -1.05 -2.76
N THR A 429 0.99 -0.41 -3.69
CA THR A 429 1.32 0.94 -4.16
C THR A 429 1.08 1.98 -3.07
N LEU A 430 -0.07 1.94 -2.39
CA LEU A 430 -0.39 2.85 -1.28
C LEU A 430 0.55 2.66 -0.09
N VAL A 431 0.93 1.42 0.23
CA VAL A 431 1.91 1.11 1.29
C VAL A 431 3.27 1.69 0.93
N THR A 432 3.71 1.52 -0.31
CA THR A 432 4.97 2.11 -0.80
C THR A 432 4.91 3.63 -0.72
N ALA A 433 3.83 4.24 -1.21
CA ALA A 433 3.64 5.68 -1.19
C ALA A 433 3.68 6.24 0.25
N TYR A 434 2.98 5.59 1.18
CA TYR A 434 2.93 5.98 2.59
C TYR A 434 4.31 5.86 3.26
N ARG A 435 5.03 4.76 3.03
CA ARG A 435 6.39 4.56 3.57
C ARG A 435 7.34 5.63 3.06
N MET A 436 7.34 5.92 1.77
CA MET A 436 8.22 6.94 1.19
C MET A 436 7.86 8.37 1.62
N THR A 437 6.59 8.59 1.99
CA THR A 437 6.11 9.88 2.52
C THR A 437 6.55 10.10 3.96
N TYR A 438 6.36 9.12 4.84
CA TYR A 438 6.52 9.30 6.29
C TYR A 438 7.77 8.66 6.89
N VAL A 439 8.58 7.94 6.10
CA VAL A 439 9.89 7.39 6.50
C VAL A 439 11.00 8.11 5.75
N GLY A 440 12.17 8.20 6.36
CA GLY A 440 13.39 8.67 5.73
C GLY A 440 13.83 10.01 6.31
N VAL A 441 14.31 10.89 5.44
CA VAL A 441 14.80 12.21 5.84
C VAL A 441 13.69 13.01 6.52
N GLY A 442 13.97 13.50 7.72
CA GLY A 442 13.06 14.40 8.43
C GLY A 442 11.78 13.71 8.94
N SER A 443 11.86 12.45 9.38
CA SER A 443 10.80 11.85 10.22
C SER A 443 10.46 12.82 11.35
N ASN A 444 9.28 13.42 11.29
CA ASN A 444 8.93 14.57 12.12
C ASN A 444 7.57 14.34 12.77
N ARG A 445 7.48 14.52 14.09
CA ARG A 445 6.23 14.38 14.86
C ARG A 445 5.07 15.20 14.28
N ARG A 446 5.37 16.35 13.66
CA ARG A 446 4.38 17.25 13.02
C ARG A 446 3.70 16.63 11.80
N LEU A 447 4.20 15.52 11.26
CA LEU A 447 3.55 14.79 10.16
C LEU A 447 2.49 13.80 10.63
N LEU A 448 2.37 13.52 11.94
CA LEU A 448 1.43 12.52 12.47
C LEU A 448 -0.01 12.77 11.99
N GLN A 449 -0.51 14.01 12.13
CA GLN A 449 -1.87 14.36 11.73
C GLN A 449 -2.10 14.10 10.23
N GLN A 450 -1.13 14.44 9.38
CA GLN A 450 -1.24 14.20 7.94
C GLN A 450 -1.21 12.70 7.62
N ALA A 451 -0.40 11.93 8.35
CA ALA A 451 -0.29 10.50 8.18
C ALA A 451 -1.59 9.76 8.57
N VAL A 452 -2.27 10.22 9.62
CA VAL A 452 -3.60 9.71 10.04
C VAL A 452 -4.67 10.08 9.02
N GLN A 453 -4.74 11.35 8.60
CA GLN A 453 -5.70 11.83 7.60
C GLN A 453 -5.53 11.13 6.25
N GLU A 454 -4.29 10.85 5.83
CA GLU A 454 -4.00 10.11 4.60
C GLU A 454 -4.46 8.64 4.69
N LEU A 455 -4.28 7.98 5.84
CA LEU A 455 -4.83 6.65 6.07
C LEU A 455 -6.36 6.66 6.02
N GLN A 456 -7.02 7.62 6.65
CA GLN A 456 -8.48 7.76 6.57
C GLN A 456 -8.95 7.97 5.13
N ALA A 457 -8.26 8.83 4.36
CA ALA A 457 -8.57 9.02 2.93
C ALA A 457 -8.36 7.74 2.11
N TYR A 458 -7.34 6.92 2.43
CA TYR A 458 -7.16 5.61 1.80
C TYR A 458 -8.34 4.69 2.07
N LEU A 459 -8.82 4.62 3.31
CA LEU A 459 -9.98 3.81 3.67
C LEU A 459 -11.21 4.23 2.88
N THR A 460 -11.51 5.53 2.79
CA THR A 460 -12.68 6.05 2.05
C THR A 460 -12.61 5.72 0.55
N HIS A 461 -11.49 6.03 -0.11
CA HIS A 461 -11.34 5.79 -1.55
C HIS A 461 -11.33 4.31 -1.90
N PHE A 462 -10.65 3.50 -1.09
CA PHE A 462 -10.60 2.06 -1.30
C PHE A 462 -11.96 1.41 -1.02
N TYR A 463 -12.67 1.85 0.03
CA TYR A 463 -14.01 1.36 0.30
C TYR A 463 -14.97 1.64 -0.87
N THR A 464 -14.82 2.79 -1.55
CA THR A 464 -15.58 3.10 -2.78
C THR A 464 -15.35 2.06 -3.89
N ILE A 465 -14.10 1.61 -4.10
CA ILE A 465 -13.76 0.55 -5.06
C ILE A 465 -14.39 -0.78 -4.62
N ILE A 466 -14.32 -1.11 -3.33
CA ILE A 466 -14.89 -2.35 -2.80
C ILE A 466 -16.41 -2.38 -2.94
N ARG A 467 -17.11 -1.28 -2.61
CA ARG A 467 -18.57 -1.16 -2.80
C ARG A 467 -18.97 -1.28 -4.27
N PHE A 468 -18.12 -0.84 -5.20
CA PHE A 468 -18.38 -1.03 -6.63
C PHE A 468 -18.32 -2.52 -7.03
N LEU A 469 -17.31 -3.25 -6.54
CA LEU A 469 -17.16 -4.69 -6.78
C LEU A 469 -18.23 -5.52 -6.06
N PHE A 470 -18.63 -5.10 -4.86
CA PHE A 470 -19.61 -5.74 -3.98
C PHE A 470 -20.74 -4.75 -3.61
N PRO A 471 -21.69 -4.48 -4.53
CA PRO A 471 -22.77 -3.52 -4.30
C PRO A 471 -23.70 -3.88 -3.14
N GLY A 472 -23.72 -5.15 -2.71
CA GLY A 472 -24.50 -5.60 -1.56
C GLY A 472 -23.96 -5.16 -0.19
N LEU A 473 -22.76 -4.57 -0.12
CA LEU A 473 -22.24 -4.00 1.13
C LEU A 473 -23.05 -2.75 1.51
N PRO A 474 -23.23 -2.44 2.81
CA PRO A 474 -23.90 -1.23 3.26
C PRO A 474 -22.99 0.00 3.19
N ASP A 475 -23.53 1.23 3.18
CA ASP A 475 -22.71 2.44 3.28
C ASP A 475 -21.85 2.44 4.56
N ASP A 476 -20.84 3.32 4.62
CA ASP A 476 -19.89 3.33 5.74
C ASP A 476 -20.62 3.51 7.09
N GLY A 477 -20.44 2.57 8.02
CA GLY A 477 -21.15 2.51 9.30
C GLY A 477 -22.54 1.88 9.23
N GLY A 478 -22.91 1.25 8.12
CA GLY A 478 -24.20 0.61 7.94
C GLY A 478 -24.27 -0.81 8.51
N ILE A 479 -25.51 -1.29 8.67
CA ILE A 479 -25.82 -2.58 9.30
C ILE A 479 -25.96 -3.68 8.24
N ILE A 480 -25.36 -4.85 8.49
CA ILE A 480 -25.61 -6.05 7.71
C ILE A 480 -26.89 -6.74 8.22
N PRO A 481 -27.90 -6.96 7.36
CA PRO A 481 -29.15 -7.63 7.75
C PRO A 481 -28.95 -9.12 8.03
N GLU A 482 -29.76 -9.65 8.95
CA GLU A 482 -29.91 -11.09 9.15
C GLU A 482 -30.61 -11.77 7.96
N PRO A 483 -30.31 -13.06 7.70
CA PRO A 483 -30.96 -13.81 6.63
C PRO A 483 -32.48 -13.92 6.86
N PRO A 484 -33.32 -13.83 5.81
CA PRO A 484 -34.77 -13.77 5.93
C PRO A 484 -35.46 -15.03 6.52
N ASN A 485 -34.71 -16.10 6.77
CA ASN A 485 -35.21 -17.38 7.30
C ASN A 485 -34.84 -17.66 8.77
N SER A 486 -34.32 -16.68 9.53
CA SER A 486 -34.13 -16.85 10.98
C SER A 486 -35.49 -16.87 11.68
N ASN A 487 -36.06 -18.06 11.88
CA ASN A 487 -37.27 -18.24 12.68
C ASN A 487 -37.03 -17.72 14.11
N PRO A 488 -37.81 -16.74 14.63
CA PRO A 488 -37.62 -16.21 15.98
C PRO A 488 -37.93 -17.24 17.10
N SER A 489 -38.46 -18.42 16.73
CA SER A 489 -38.97 -19.42 17.66
C SER A 489 -38.10 -20.67 17.83
N GLN A 490 -37.03 -20.84 17.04
CA GLN A 490 -36.11 -22.00 17.15
C GLN A 490 -34.73 -21.67 17.74
N SER A 491 -34.38 -20.39 17.96
CA SER A 491 -33.04 -20.01 18.47
C SER A 491 -32.90 -20.00 20.00
N ARG A 492 -33.95 -20.32 20.77
CA ARG A 492 -33.92 -20.25 22.25
C ARG A 492 -33.12 -21.36 22.97
N ARG A 493 -32.38 -22.23 22.28
CA ARG A 493 -31.72 -23.39 22.92
C ARG A 493 -30.23 -23.59 22.63
N SER A 494 -29.55 -22.65 22.01
CA SER A 494 -28.09 -22.73 21.83
C SER A 494 -27.40 -21.41 22.17
N SER A 495 -26.75 -21.42 23.34
CA SER A 495 -25.69 -20.52 23.84
C SER A 495 -25.93 -19.02 23.85
N GLU A 496 -25.84 -18.45 25.06
CA GLU A 496 -25.73 -17.05 25.43
C GLU A 496 -24.44 -16.39 24.89
N LEU A 497 -24.34 -16.25 23.56
CA LEU A 497 -23.48 -15.25 22.93
C LEU A 497 -24.38 -14.32 22.12
N GLU A 498 -24.18 -13.04 22.32
CA GLU A 498 -24.99 -11.90 21.87
C GLU A 498 -25.45 -12.05 20.41
N HIS A 499 -26.77 -11.94 20.19
CA HIS A 499 -27.34 -11.71 18.85
C HIS A 499 -26.98 -10.28 18.43
N GLY A 500 -25.73 -10.08 18.00
CA GLY A 500 -25.17 -8.78 17.69
C GLY A 500 -25.49 -8.32 16.27
N VAL A 501 -26.08 -7.13 16.15
CA VAL A 501 -26.17 -6.39 14.89
C VAL A 501 -24.76 -6.18 14.34
N VAL A 502 -24.44 -6.77 13.19
CA VAL A 502 -23.11 -6.61 12.57
C VAL A 502 -23.05 -5.28 11.83
N VAL A 503 -22.38 -4.29 12.43
CA VAL A 503 -22.07 -3.00 11.79
C VAL A 503 -20.78 -3.13 10.99
N VAL A 504 -20.79 -2.70 9.73
CA VAL A 504 -19.60 -2.68 8.88
C VAL A 504 -19.23 -1.26 8.53
N SER A 505 -17.98 -0.93 8.80
CA SER A 505 -17.35 0.32 8.39
C SER A 505 -16.19 0.04 7.46
N SER A 506 -15.77 1.07 6.73
CA SER A 506 -14.55 1.08 5.94
C SER A 506 -13.35 0.71 6.83
N SER A 507 -13.29 1.24 8.06
CA SER A 507 -12.27 0.94 9.06
C SER A 507 -12.27 -0.53 9.48
N SER A 508 -13.42 -1.10 9.84
CA SER A 508 -13.47 -2.50 10.33
C SER A 508 -13.15 -3.52 9.24
N LEU A 509 -13.44 -3.21 7.98
CA LEU A 509 -13.14 -4.08 6.84
C LEU A 509 -11.69 -3.94 6.33
N LEU A 510 -11.15 -2.71 6.27
CA LEU A 510 -9.89 -2.43 5.57
C LEU A 510 -8.68 -2.22 6.49
N LEU A 511 -8.83 -1.77 7.74
CA LEU A 511 -7.70 -1.63 8.67
C LEU A 511 -6.96 -2.96 8.91
N PRO A 512 -7.62 -4.12 9.07
CA PRO A 512 -6.92 -5.40 9.22
C PRO A 512 -6.02 -5.76 8.03
N VAL A 513 -6.31 -5.23 6.84
CA VAL A 513 -5.53 -5.49 5.62
C VAL A 513 -4.42 -4.45 5.45
N LEU A 514 -4.71 -3.17 5.68
CA LEU A 514 -3.79 -2.06 5.44
C LEU A 514 -2.86 -1.80 6.61
N LEU A 515 -3.41 -1.69 7.82
CA LEU A 515 -2.70 -1.15 8.96
C LEU A 515 -1.46 -1.98 9.35
N PRO A 516 -1.46 -3.33 9.34
CA PRO A 516 -0.23 -4.08 9.63
C PRO A 516 0.97 -3.71 8.74
N ARG A 517 0.71 -3.29 7.49
CA ARG A 517 1.75 -2.87 6.54
C ARG A 517 2.20 -1.41 6.73
N LEU A 518 1.31 -0.58 7.27
CA LEU A 518 1.48 0.86 7.55
C LEU A 518 1.84 1.15 9.01
N TYR A 519 1.76 0.15 9.90
CA TYR A 519 1.96 0.31 11.33
C TYR A 519 3.36 0.82 11.67
N PRO A 520 4.47 0.27 11.13
CA PRO A 520 5.80 0.76 11.48
C PRO A 520 6.02 2.28 11.23
N PRO A 521 5.73 2.84 10.04
CA PRO A 521 5.89 4.28 9.83
C PRO A 521 4.93 5.11 10.68
N LEU A 522 3.66 4.71 10.80
CA LEU A 522 2.67 5.47 11.56
C LEU A 522 2.96 5.46 13.07
N PHE A 523 3.27 4.29 13.64
CA PHE A 523 3.58 4.15 15.05
C PHE A 523 4.87 4.89 15.43
N THR A 524 5.85 4.96 14.53
CA THR A 524 7.03 5.81 14.74
C THR A 524 6.65 7.28 14.93
N LEU A 525 5.69 7.81 14.16
CA LEU A 525 5.21 9.18 14.33
C LEU A 525 4.47 9.38 15.66
N TYR A 526 3.67 8.40 16.11
CA TYR A 526 3.06 8.46 17.44
C TYR A 526 4.10 8.46 18.56
N CYS A 527 5.13 7.61 18.46
CA CYS A 527 6.24 7.59 19.43
C CYS A 527 6.97 8.94 19.46
N LEU A 528 7.29 9.53 18.30
CA LEU A 528 7.92 10.86 18.23
C LEU A 528 7.04 11.97 18.81
N GLN A 529 5.72 11.88 18.64
CA GLN A 529 4.78 12.84 19.20
C GLN A 529 4.67 12.74 20.73
N LYS A 530 4.87 11.55 21.30
CA LYS A 530 4.73 11.25 22.74
C LYS A 530 6.07 11.08 23.46
N GLU A 531 7.19 11.42 22.83
CA GLU A 531 8.53 11.13 23.34
C GLU A 531 8.78 11.73 24.73
N GLN A 532 8.36 12.98 24.95
CA GLN A 532 8.55 13.67 26.21
C GLN A 532 7.67 13.08 27.32
N GLU A 533 6.40 12.79 27.01
CA GLU A 533 5.44 12.19 27.93
C GLU A 533 5.77 10.73 28.27
N GLU A 534 6.37 9.99 27.32
CA GLU A 534 6.83 8.62 27.50
C GLU A 534 8.01 8.55 28.49
N ALA A 535 8.95 9.49 28.43
CA ALA A 535 10.08 9.53 29.37
C ALA A 535 9.58 9.63 30.83
N GLN A 536 8.59 10.50 31.07
CA GLN A 536 7.98 10.69 32.40
C GLN A 536 7.19 9.46 32.84
N TYR A 537 6.39 8.89 31.94
CA TYR A 537 5.64 7.66 32.19
C TYR A 537 6.59 6.50 32.55
N TRP A 538 7.66 6.30 31.77
CA TRP A 538 8.58 5.18 31.94
C TRP A 538 9.40 5.28 33.23
N GLU A 539 9.84 6.48 33.62
CA GLU A 539 10.51 6.71 34.90
C GLU A 539 9.65 6.22 36.08
N ARG A 540 8.35 6.52 36.04
CA ARG A 540 7.39 6.19 37.11
C ARG A 540 7.04 4.71 37.12
N ILE A 541 6.89 4.09 35.94
CA ILE A 541 6.78 2.64 35.80
C ILE A 541 7.96 1.96 36.50
N LEU A 542 9.20 2.39 36.22
CA LEU A 542 10.40 1.82 36.84
C LEU A 542 10.44 2.05 38.36
N ARG A 543 10.01 3.20 38.86
CA ARG A 543 9.96 3.52 40.29
C ARG A 543 8.94 2.63 41.03
N LEU A 544 7.69 2.62 40.58
CA LEU A 544 6.60 1.89 41.24
C LEU A 544 6.82 0.37 41.19
N ASN A 545 7.43 -0.15 40.12
CA ASN A 545 7.77 -1.58 40.02
C ASN A 545 8.90 -2.04 40.95
N LYS A 546 9.59 -1.13 41.67
CA LYS A 546 10.54 -1.54 42.73
C LYS A 546 9.82 -2.18 43.93
N GLN A 547 8.54 -1.85 44.14
CA GLN A 547 7.76 -2.31 45.29
C GLN A 547 7.27 -3.78 45.12
N PRO A 548 7.24 -4.58 46.20
CA PRO A 548 6.55 -5.88 46.23
C PRO A 548 5.06 -5.74 45.92
N ASP A 549 4.40 -6.85 45.57
CA ASP A 549 3.00 -6.84 45.13
C ASP A 549 2.04 -6.31 46.19
N GLN A 550 2.12 -6.80 47.43
CA GLN A 550 1.25 -6.33 48.52
C GLN A 550 1.44 -4.84 48.82
N SER A 551 2.69 -4.35 48.81
CA SER A 551 2.98 -2.92 49.02
C SER A 551 2.40 -2.05 47.92
N LEU A 552 2.50 -2.51 46.65
CA LEU A 552 1.95 -1.76 45.53
C LEU A 552 0.42 -1.77 45.53
N LEU A 553 -0.21 -2.92 45.80
CA LEU A 553 -1.67 -3.02 45.92
C LEU A 553 -2.21 -2.08 47.01
N SER A 554 -1.53 -2.03 48.17
CA SER A 554 -1.87 -1.10 49.25
C SER A 554 -1.67 0.36 48.84
N PHE A 555 -0.55 0.70 48.20
CA PHE A 555 -0.24 2.05 47.72
C PHE A 555 -1.31 2.58 46.75
N LEU A 556 -1.80 1.72 45.85
CA LEU A 556 -2.82 2.08 44.86
C LEU A 556 -4.23 2.14 45.45
N GLY A 557 -4.42 1.76 46.73
CA GLY A 557 -5.73 1.74 47.37
C GLY A 557 -6.62 0.55 46.97
N VAL A 558 -6.03 -0.55 46.49
CA VAL A 558 -6.79 -1.77 46.18
C VAL A 558 -7.31 -2.38 47.49
N GLN A 559 -8.62 -2.61 47.58
CA GLN A 559 -9.23 -3.20 48.78
C GLN A 559 -8.71 -4.62 49.04
N GLU A 560 -8.42 -4.93 50.30
CA GLU A 560 -7.84 -6.22 50.73
C GLU A 560 -8.65 -7.45 50.30
N LYS A 561 -9.98 -7.30 50.16
CA LYS A 561 -10.88 -8.37 49.67
C LYS A 561 -10.52 -8.88 48.26
N PHE A 562 -9.78 -8.10 47.49
CA PHE A 562 -9.33 -8.45 46.14
C PHE A 562 -7.88 -8.95 46.09
N TRP A 563 -7.17 -9.01 47.23
CA TRP A 563 -5.75 -9.37 47.23
C TRP A 563 -5.57 -10.87 47.02
N PRO A 564 -4.84 -11.30 45.97
CA PRO A 564 -4.61 -12.72 45.76
C PRO A 564 -3.76 -13.32 46.89
N HIS A 565 -4.30 -14.32 47.58
CA HIS A 565 -3.57 -15.03 48.64
C HIS A 565 -2.73 -16.21 48.09
N TRP A 566 -3.07 -16.69 46.90
CA TRP A 566 -2.40 -17.79 46.23
C TRP A 566 -2.37 -17.54 44.72
N MET A 567 -1.34 -18.05 44.05
CA MET A 567 -1.20 -18.08 42.59
C MET A 567 -1.21 -19.53 42.10
N SER A 568 -1.64 -19.77 40.85
CA SER A 568 -1.50 -21.08 40.20
C SER A 568 -0.34 -21.02 39.21
N ILE A 569 0.72 -21.81 39.44
CA ILE A 569 1.81 -22.01 38.48
C ILE A 569 1.74 -23.45 37.99
N LEU A 570 1.53 -23.67 36.68
CA LEU A 570 1.48 -25.02 36.09
C LEU A 570 0.48 -25.97 36.80
N GLY A 571 -0.60 -25.42 37.38
CA GLY A 571 -1.60 -26.19 38.13
C GLY A 571 -1.32 -26.35 39.63
N GLU A 572 -0.14 -25.96 40.14
CA GLU A 572 0.17 -25.97 41.58
C GLU A 572 -0.17 -24.64 42.23
N LYS A 573 -0.91 -24.66 43.35
CA LYS A 573 -1.21 -23.46 44.15
C LYS A 573 -0.02 -23.09 45.03
N LYS A 574 0.58 -21.93 44.80
CA LYS A 574 1.63 -21.35 45.67
C LYS A 574 1.08 -20.15 46.44
N GLN A 575 1.45 -20.04 47.71
CA GLN A 575 1.05 -18.91 48.55
C GLN A 575 1.83 -17.65 48.18
N ILE A 576 1.12 -16.52 48.03
CA ILE A 576 1.75 -15.22 47.77
C ILE A 576 2.23 -14.65 49.11
N VAL A 577 3.53 -14.41 49.23
CA VAL A 577 4.17 -13.87 50.43
C VAL A 577 4.41 -12.37 50.28
N SER A 578 4.65 -11.66 51.38
CA SER A 578 4.82 -10.20 51.37
C SER A 578 6.03 -9.70 50.55
N SER A 579 7.01 -10.58 50.32
CA SER A 579 8.17 -10.30 49.46
C SER A 579 7.97 -10.67 47.98
N SER A 580 6.82 -11.25 47.62
CA SER A 580 6.51 -11.63 46.24
C SER A 580 6.47 -10.41 45.32
N LYS A 581 6.97 -10.61 44.10
CA LYS A 581 6.93 -9.67 43.00
C LYS A 581 6.42 -10.37 41.76
N ASP A 582 5.61 -9.67 40.98
CA ASP A 582 5.10 -10.13 39.69
C ASP A 582 4.31 -11.46 39.83
N ALA A 583 3.64 -11.65 40.96
CA ALA A 583 2.93 -12.89 41.33
C ALA A 583 1.39 -12.74 41.35
N CYS A 584 0.87 -11.50 41.41
CA CYS A 584 -0.57 -11.23 41.37
C CYS A 584 -1.01 -10.90 39.93
N PHE A 585 -2.19 -11.38 39.53
CA PHE A 585 -2.84 -11.01 38.26
C PHE A 585 -2.02 -11.35 37.01
N VAL A 586 -1.27 -12.46 37.03
CA VAL A 586 -0.32 -12.82 35.98
C VAL A 586 -1.02 -13.00 34.63
N SER A 587 -2.20 -13.63 34.61
CA SER A 587 -2.94 -13.88 33.36
C SER A 587 -3.39 -12.56 32.74
N ALA A 588 -3.93 -11.66 33.55
CA ALA A 588 -4.34 -10.33 33.11
C ALA A 588 -3.15 -9.49 32.61
N VAL A 589 -2.01 -9.55 33.32
CA VAL A 589 -0.77 -8.85 32.95
C VAL A 589 -0.21 -9.36 31.61
N GLU A 590 -0.08 -10.67 31.43
CA GLU A 590 0.41 -11.27 30.19
C GLU A 590 -0.52 -11.01 29.00
N THR A 591 -1.83 -10.98 29.26
CA THR A 591 -2.85 -10.63 28.26
C THR A 591 -2.67 -9.18 27.82
N LEU A 592 -2.56 -8.24 28.76
CA LEU A 592 -2.44 -6.82 28.42
C LEU A 592 -1.14 -6.52 27.65
N GLN A 593 -0.06 -7.25 27.91
CA GLN A 593 1.20 -7.12 27.15
C GLN A 593 1.04 -7.37 25.65
N GLN A 594 0.03 -8.15 25.23
CA GLN A 594 -0.29 -8.40 23.82
C GLN A 594 -0.80 -7.15 23.08
N ILE A 595 -1.09 -6.05 23.78
CA ILE A 595 -1.43 -4.78 23.10
C ILE A 595 -0.29 -4.32 22.18
N SER A 596 0.96 -4.64 22.54
CA SER A 596 2.15 -4.27 21.76
C SER A 596 2.41 -5.16 20.54
N THR A 597 1.81 -6.35 20.48
CA THR A 597 1.96 -7.33 19.40
C THR A 597 0.78 -7.32 18.43
N THR A 598 -0.28 -6.60 18.75
CA THR A 598 -1.47 -6.40 17.92
C THR A 598 -1.37 -5.09 17.12
N PHE A 599 -1.98 -5.05 15.95
CA PHE A 599 -1.84 -3.91 15.02
C PHE A 599 -3.09 -3.03 14.96
N THR A 600 -4.27 -3.63 14.90
CA THR A 600 -5.51 -2.87 14.71
C THR A 600 -6.10 -2.36 16.01
N PRO A 601 -6.79 -1.20 16.01
CA PRO A 601 -7.54 -0.74 17.18
C PRO A 601 -8.53 -1.79 17.67
N ALA A 602 -9.23 -2.48 16.76
CA ALA A 602 -10.16 -3.55 17.12
C ALA A 602 -9.47 -4.71 17.87
N ASP A 603 -8.33 -5.21 17.36
CA ASP A 603 -7.57 -6.26 18.04
C ASP A 603 -7.03 -5.80 19.40
N LYS A 604 -6.57 -4.55 19.49
CA LYS A 604 -6.09 -3.94 20.75
C LYS A 604 -7.23 -3.80 21.76
N LEU A 605 -8.43 -3.41 21.33
CA LEU A 605 -9.62 -3.36 22.19
C LEU A 605 -9.99 -4.76 22.69
N VAL A 606 -9.94 -5.80 21.85
CA VAL A 606 -10.16 -7.19 22.27
C VAL A 606 -9.13 -7.63 23.32
N VAL A 607 -7.86 -7.21 23.19
CA VAL A 607 -6.86 -7.46 24.23
C VAL A 607 -7.28 -6.81 25.56
N ILE A 608 -7.71 -5.55 25.53
CA ILE A 608 -8.16 -4.83 26.73
C ILE A 608 -9.35 -5.55 27.37
N GLN A 609 -10.36 -5.93 26.58
CA GLN A 609 -11.53 -6.68 27.06
C GLN A 609 -11.12 -7.99 27.74
N LYS A 610 -10.28 -8.79 27.09
CA LYS A 610 -9.76 -10.03 27.67
C LYS A 610 -8.99 -9.78 28.97
N THR A 611 -8.26 -8.67 29.08
CA THR A 611 -7.61 -8.30 30.34
C THR A 611 -8.63 -8.09 31.47
N PHE A 612 -9.76 -7.42 31.20
CA PHE A 612 -10.85 -7.27 32.19
C PHE A 612 -11.49 -8.61 32.55
N GLU A 613 -11.68 -9.49 31.58
CA GLU A 613 -12.21 -10.85 31.79
C GLU A 613 -11.28 -11.68 32.68
N GLU A 614 -9.99 -11.75 32.35
CA GLU A 614 -8.96 -12.45 33.13
C GLU A 614 -8.85 -11.88 34.55
N LEU A 615 -8.89 -10.55 34.69
CA LEU A 615 -8.88 -9.90 36.00
C LEU A 615 -10.10 -10.31 36.84
N THR A 616 -11.27 -10.36 36.22
CA THR A 616 -12.51 -10.79 36.88
C THR A 616 -12.45 -12.26 37.27
N LEU A 617 -11.91 -13.12 36.41
CA LEU A 617 -11.72 -14.55 36.67
C LEU A 617 -10.76 -14.81 37.82
N GLU A 618 -9.68 -14.04 37.93
CA GLU A 618 -8.70 -14.16 39.02
C GLU A 618 -9.28 -13.66 40.35
N VAL A 619 -10.16 -12.66 40.35
CA VAL A 619 -10.75 -12.09 41.56
C VAL A 619 -11.94 -12.91 42.09
N LYS A 620 -12.74 -13.50 41.19
CA LYS A 620 -13.99 -14.22 41.53
C LYS A 620 -13.86 -15.24 42.67
N PRO A 621 -12.78 -16.03 42.81
CA PRO A 621 -12.64 -16.99 43.91
C PRO A 621 -12.49 -16.36 45.30
N PHE A 622 -12.22 -15.06 45.39
CA PHE A 622 -12.00 -14.33 46.64
C PHE A 622 -13.24 -13.55 47.11
N LEU A 623 -14.33 -13.60 46.33
CA LEU A 623 -15.56 -12.87 46.60
C LEU A 623 -16.72 -13.81 46.93
N ASP A 624 -17.54 -13.42 47.90
CA ASP A 624 -18.75 -14.14 48.27
C ASP A 624 -19.95 -13.67 47.40
N GLY A 625 -20.41 -14.52 46.47
CA GLY A 625 -21.63 -14.29 45.67
C GLY A 625 -21.42 -13.62 44.30
N ASP A 626 -22.52 -13.17 43.68
CA ASP A 626 -22.50 -12.42 42.42
C ASP A 626 -22.05 -10.98 42.69
N PHE A 627 -20.82 -10.67 42.26
CA PHE A 627 -20.20 -9.36 42.42
C PHE A 627 -20.29 -8.54 41.12
N LEU A 628 -20.57 -7.24 41.27
CA LEU A 628 -20.57 -6.26 40.19
C LEU A 628 -19.43 -5.26 40.41
N TRP A 629 -18.63 -5.02 39.38
CA TRP A 629 -17.58 -4.00 39.44
C TRP A 629 -18.17 -2.59 39.60
N CYS A 630 -17.72 -1.87 40.63
CA CYS A 630 -17.76 -0.41 40.62
C CYS A 630 -16.40 0.14 40.17
N MET A 631 -16.38 1.35 39.61
CA MET A 631 -15.14 1.95 39.12
C MET A 631 -14.13 2.22 40.24
N ASP A 632 -14.59 2.51 41.46
CA ASP A 632 -13.73 2.70 42.63
C ASP A 632 -12.96 1.42 43.01
N ASP A 633 -13.55 0.25 42.77
CA ASP A 633 -12.91 -1.05 43.01
C ASP A 633 -12.07 -1.49 41.81
N LEU A 634 -12.56 -1.27 40.59
CA LEU A 634 -11.95 -1.76 39.35
C LEU A 634 -10.72 -0.94 38.92
N PHE A 635 -10.78 0.38 39.02
CA PHE A 635 -9.73 1.26 38.51
C PHE A 635 -8.38 1.06 39.21
N PRO A 636 -8.28 1.03 40.56
CA PRO A 636 -7.02 0.75 41.26
C PRO A 636 -6.41 -0.61 40.89
N LEU A 637 -7.28 -1.62 40.68
CA LEU A 637 -6.88 -2.96 40.33
C LEU A 637 -6.34 -3.03 38.90
N PHE A 638 -7.02 -2.39 37.96
CA PHE A 638 -6.56 -2.29 36.58
C PHE A 638 -5.28 -1.45 36.46
N LEU A 639 -5.15 -0.39 37.26
CA LEU A 639 -3.93 0.41 37.37
C LEU A 639 -2.73 -0.44 37.83
N TYR A 640 -2.94 -1.36 38.79
CA TYR A 640 -1.92 -2.34 39.17
C TYR A 640 -1.50 -3.22 37.99
N VAL A 641 -2.46 -3.74 37.22
CA VAL A 641 -2.18 -4.57 36.03
C VAL A 641 -1.37 -3.78 35.00
N VAL A 642 -1.74 -2.53 34.71
CA VAL A 642 -1.01 -1.65 33.78
C VAL A 642 0.44 -1.42 34.24
N LEU A 643 0.64 -1.15 35.54
CA LEU A 643 1.98 -0.97 36.11
C LEU A 643 2.84 -2.23 35.97
N ARG A 644 2.27 -3.41 36.26
CA ARG A 644 2.98 -4.70 36.17
C ARG A 644 3.21 -5.16 34.73
N ALA A 645 2.34 -4.78 33.79
CA ALA A 645 2.51 -5.07 32.37
C ALA A 645 3.74 -4.37 31.76
N ARG A 646 4.16 -3.21 32.31
CA ARG A 646 5.38 -2.46 31.91
C ARG A 646 5.44 -2.21 30.39
N ILE A 647 4.31 -1.83 29.82
CA ILE A 647 4.16 -1.60 28.37
C ILE A 647 4.91 -0.31 28.01
N ARG A 648 5.88 -0.41 27.10
CA ARG A 648 6.59 0.75 26.54
C ARG A 648 5.74 1.45 25.50
N ASN A 649 5.89 2.76 25.39
CA ASN A 649 5.15 3.61 24.44
C ASN A 649 3.63 3.47 24.59
N LEU A 650 3.12 3.24 25.81
CA LEU A 650 1.68 3.06 26.04
C LEU A 650 0.89 4.30 25.58
N GLY A 651 1.48 5.50 25.70
CA GLY A 651 0.88 6.74 25.19
C GLY A 651 0.68 6.76 23.68
N ALA A 652 1.63 6.19 22.92
CA ALA A 652 1.52 6.05 21.48
C ALA A 652 0.42 5.04 21.11
N GLU A 653 0.31 3.94 21.85
CA GLU A 653 -0.75 2.94 21.65
C GLU A 653 -2.14 3.51 21.93
N VAL A 654 -2.30 4.24 23.03
CA VAL A 654 -3.56 4.91 23.39
C VAL A 654 -3.95 5.92 22.32
N SER A 655 -3.00 6.74 21.85
CA SER A 655 -3.27 7.74 20.79
C SER A 655 -3.66 7.08 19.47
N LEU A 656 -3.01 5.97 19.10
CA LEU A 656 -3.34 5.22 17.88
C LEU A 656 -4.75 4.63 17.93
N ILE A 657 -5.15 4.06 19.07
CA ILE A 657 -6.51 3.55 19.25
C ILE A 657 -7.50 4.72 19.16
N GLU A 658 -7.23 5.84 19.82
CA GLU A 658 -8.12 7.01 19.82
C GLU A 658 -8.36 7.58 18.43
N ASP A 659 -7.31 7.71 17.60
CA ASP A 659 -7.40 8.31 16.27
C ASP A 659 -8.01 7.37 15.20
N LEU A 660 -7.95 6.05 15.40
CA LEU A 660 -8.34 5.04 14.39
C LEU A 660 -9.48 4.10 14.81
N MET A 661 -9.96 4.19 16.06
CA MET A 661 -11.10 3.41 16.53
C MET A 661 -12.37 3.74 15.74
N ASP A 662 -13.19 2.73 15.47
CA ASP A 662 -14.49 2.91 14.84
C ASP A 662 -15.40 3.73 15.79
N PRO A 663 -16.00 4.84 15.33
CA PRO A 663 -16.89 5.65 16.15
C PRO A 663 -18.05 4.87 16.76
N ASN A 664 -18.51 3.79 16.11
CA ASN A 664 -19.59 2.95 16.63
C ASN A 664 -19.20 2.17 17.89
N ILE A 665 -17.90 1.92 18.11
CA ILE A 665 -17.38 1.18 19.26
C ILE A 665 -17.05 2.13 20.43
N GLN A 666 -16.85 3.42 20.15
CA GLN A 666 -16.39 4.43 21.11
C GLN A 666 -17.32 4.59 22.32
N HIS A 667 -18.62 4.40 22.16
CA HIS A 667 -19.62 4.59 23.21
C HIS A 667 -20.12 3.27 23.84
N GLY A 668 -19.57 2.13 23.43
CA GLY A 668 -19.89 0.81 23.98
C GLY A 668 -19.01 0.42 25.17
N GLU A 669 -19.19 -0.81 25.66
CA GLU A 669 -18.39 -1.40 26.74
C GLU A 669 -16.88 -1.33 26.46
N MET A 670 -16.48 -1.69 25.23
CA MET A 670 -15.09 -1.63 24.78
C MET A 670 -14.51 -0.20 24.87
N GLY A 671 -15.33 0.82 24.56
CA GLY A 671 -14.95 2.23 24.68
C GLY A 671 -14.74 2.67 26.12
N LEU A 672 -15.57 2.18 27.05
CA LEU A 672 -15.40 2.41 28.49
C LEU A 672 -14.13 1.73 29.02
N MET A 673 -13.89 0.47 28.64
CA MET A 673 -12.68 -0.27 29.01
C MET A 673 -11.41 0.41 28.48
N PHE A 674 -11.44 0.92 27.25
CA PHE A 674 -10.35 1.73 26.70
C PHE A 674 -10.15 3.04 27.46
N THR A 675 -11.24 3.72 27.82
CA THR A 675 -11.19 4.95 28.62
C THR A 675 -10.51 4.69 29.98
N THR A 676 -10.77 3.54 30.60
CA THR A 676 -10.09 3.11 31.83
C THR A 676 -8.58 2.93 31.62
N LEU A 677 -8.15 2.29 30.52
CA LEU A 677 -6.71 2.18 30.20
C LEU A 677 -6.06 3.55 29.99
N LYS A 678 -6.72 4.44 29.26
CA LYS A 678 -6.27 5.82 29.04
C LYS A 678 -6.15 6.58 30.37
N ALA A 679 -7.14 6.45 31.25
CA ALA A 679 -7.11 7.05 32.58
C ALA A 679 -5.96 6.48 33.44
N CYS A 680 -5.68 5.17 33.37
CA CYS A 680 -4.51 4.60 34.05
C CYS A 680 -3.19 5.17 33.53
N TYR A 681 -3.02 5.30 32.22
CA TYR A 681 -1.84 5.94 31.62
C TYR A 681 -1.66 7.38 32.14
N ILE A 682 -2.72 8.19 32.10
CA ILE A 682 -2.71 9.58 32.58
C ILE A 682 -2.42 9.64 34.09
N GLN A 683 -3.04 8.77 34.90
CA GLN A 683 -2.79 8.70 36.34
C GLN A 683 -1.31 8.41 36.64
N ILE A 684 -0.72 7.40 35.97
CA ILE A 684 0.70 7.09 36.11
C ILE A 684 1.54 8.32 35.76
N GLN A 685 1.18 9.06 34.72
CA GLN A 685 1.84 10.30 34.30
C GLN A 685 1.66 11.51 35.21
N HIS A 686 0.70 11.50 36.14
CA HIS A 686 0.50 12.59 37.11
C HIS A 686 0.78 12.21 38.56
N GLU A 687 0.99 10.92 38.87
CA GLU A 687 1.43 10.42 40.17
C GLU A 687 2.58 11.26 40.77
N SER A 688 2.36 11.85 41.94
CA SER A 688 3.29 12.81 42.53
C SER A 688 4.61 12.14 42.89
N THR A 689 5.73 12.79 42.59
CA THR A 689 7.07 12.29 42.91
C THR A 689 7.43 12.37 44.40
N THR A 690 6.60 12.98 45.24
CA THR A 690 6.83 13.20 46.67
C THR A 690 6.87 11.90 47.46
#